data_AF-A0A7C6B8R3-F1
#
_entry.id   AF-A0A7C6B8R3-F1
#
_cell.length_a   1.000
_cell.length_b   1.000
_cell.length_c   1.000
_cell.angle_alpha   90.00
_cell.angle_beta   90.00
_cell.angle_gamma   90.00
#
_symmetry.space_group_name_H-M   'P 1'
#
loop_
_entity.id
_entity.type
_entity.pdbx_description
1 polymer ?
#
loop_
_entity_poly.entity_id
_entity_poly.type
_entity_poly.pdbx_seq_one_letter_code
_entity_poly.pdbx_strand_id
1 'polypeptide(L)'
;MHFFIMKTLPRDIIKPARYIGSEPNTIIKDLKDVRVRFALCYPDIYEVGMSYYGLFLLYELINNIDGIWCERCFAPWTDMEDYLRKHNIPLFTLESTTPLNLMDMVGFSLTYELNITNVLNMLKLSNIPLKATDRKGLPLIIAGGALMLNPLPFEDFFDLIVIGEAEEVLIDILAFFKEIKGADKRVIVEEISKMEGVYSPLFEKRPVKRLYIKDLDNSIHPVKPPIPVAGSIHNRLNVEISRGCGNGCRFCMAGFGYRPYRERSIERIKEIIDYGLKNTGYEEISFLSLSSGDYSHLYEAIAYVKEAHKNTSVSLPSLKIGSLSEEEIITIANIARTGFTFALEASSETLRRRLNKNIDLEKFLSQLHVLKKCGWRNIKLYLMIGFPWEKEDDLRTIKDFIKVFKGHGININLAISPFVPKPHTPFQWLDMDEEKSINEKIDFIKKLLKKEGVKIKYRDIKVSQIEGIISRGDKRLTNLFEYLSEKHVRLEAWSEYFDFEKYRQWFEKENIDMEMLLKGKDHDIPLPWDFIDTGIDNSFLIKEFMHAEKGIYTENCYSHCASCGLACKKYFDKEKTGGKELLIEPIHIMPEVSETFIRVSFRYGKFGRAKYIGHLDTMNILLRAFKACGITIKTHGKFHPLPNITMSEALPVGVESAYEFIEIEAGINSIIDRALIKKINKMLPGGMKIYEYYNTTIKNIKSEFAYLLICDEDFINEEVKRLFKRNNIIFCYLKTNRIKDFLKYDTIKRIIKLQLRRINALRTHN
;
A
#
# COMPACT_ATOMS: atom_id res chain seq x y z
N MET A 1 -18.80 21.67 -20.45
CA MET A 1 -19.13 20.51 -19.62
C MET A 1 -19.05 20.95 -18.16
N HIS A 2 -20.19 21.18 -17.49
CA HIS A 2 -20.19 21.50 -16.05
C HIS A 2 -19.82 20.23 -15.30
N PHE A 3 -18.59 20.15 -14.78
CA PHE A 3 -18.16 19.01 -13.99
C PHE A 3 -18.97 18.94 -12.69
N PHE A 4 -19.46 17.75 -12.37
CA PHE A 4 -19.96 17.44 -11.04
C PHE A 4 -18.81 17.67 -10.05
N ILE A 5 -18.85 18.76 -9.28
CA ILE A 5 -17.89 19.00 -8.19
C ILE A 5 -18.66 18.75 -6.91
N MET A 6 -18.36 17.64 -6.23
CA MET A 6 -18.82 17.46 -4.87
C MET A 6 -18.08 18.48 -3.97
N LYS A 7 -18.68 19.66 -3.80
CA LYS A 7 -18.06 20.80 -3.10
C LYS A 7 -17.85 20.54 -1.61
N THR A 8 -18.67 19.68 -1.01
CA THR A 8 -18.63 19.33 0.41
C THR A 8 -18.94 17.85 0.61
N LEU A 9 -18.12 17.19 1.42
CA LEU A 9 -18.42 15.84 1.92
C LEU A 9 -19.53 15.89 2.99
N PRO A 10 -20.37 14.85 3.07
CA PRO A 10 -21.37 14.70 4.13
C PRO A 10 -20.73 14.65 5.51
N ARG A 11 -21.48 15.07 6.52
CA ARG A 11 -20.96 15.25 7.89
C ARG A 11 -20.90 13.95 8.70
N ASP A 12 -21.67 12.96 8.28
CA ASP A 12 -21.84 11.63 8.87
C ASP A 12 -20.82 10.59 8.36
N ILE A 13 -20.00 10.95 7.37
CA ILE A 13 -18.88 10.10 6.93
C ILE A 13 -17.85 9.96 8.06
N ILE A 14 -17.50 8.72 8.40
CA ILE A 14 -16.63 8.36 9.52
C ILE A 14 -15.20 8.87 9.31
N LYS A 15 -14.66 8.71 8.09
CA LYS A 15 -13.31 9.17 7.71
C LYS A 15 -13.34 9.98 6.41
N PRO A 16 -13.79 11.25 6.44
CA PRO A 16 -13.95 12.04 5.22
C PRO A 16 -12.62 12.39 4.56
N ALA A 17 -11.51 12.39 5.30
CA ALA A 17 -10.16 12.62 4.77
C ALA A 17 -9.73 11.62 3.66
N ARG A 18 -10.40 10.47 3.52
CA ARG A 18 -10.15 9.50 2.44
C ARG A 18 -10.54 10.02 1.04
N TYR A 19 -11.40 11.04 0.99
CA TYR A 19 -12.10 11.45 -0.24
C TYR A 19 -11.78 12.88 -0.68
N ILE A 20 -10.72 13.50 -0.13
CA ILE A 20 -10.46 14.93 -0.34
C ILE A 20 -9.44 15.24 -1.45
N GLY A 21 -8.53 14.32 -1.78
CA GLY A 21 -7.54 14.54 -2.83
C GLY A 21 -6.65 15.77 -2.61
N SER A 22 -6.39 16.13 -1.35
CA SER A 22 -5.63 17.33 -0.99
C SER A 22 -4.20 17.01 -0.59
N GLU A 23 -3.70 15.83 -0.94
CA GLU A 23 -2.36 15.38 -0.56
C GLU A 23 -1.30 16.33 -1.13
N PRO A 24 -0.24 16.65 -0.36
CA PRO A 24 0.97 17.21 -0.95
C PRO A 24 1.46 16.33 -2.11
N ASN A 25 2.08 16.94 -3.11
CA ASN A 25 2.53 16.31 -4.36
C ASN A 25 1.39 15.74 -5.25
N THR A 26 0.12 16.06 -4.97
CA THR A 26 -0.96 15.79 -5.92
C THR A 26 -0.76 16.60 -7.21
N ILE A 27 -0.93 15.94 -8.35
CA ILE A 27 -0.78 16.56 -9.67
C ILE A 27 -2.15 17.03 -10.16
N ILE A 28 -2.27 18.36 -10.33
CA ILE A 28 -3.46 19.01 -10.91
C ILE A 28 -3.03 19.62 -12.25
N LYS A 29 -3.75 19.28 -13.33
CA LYS A 29 -3.49 19.80 -14.69
C LYS A 29 -4.61 20.74 -15.13
N ASP A 30 -4.27 21.72 -15.97
CA ASP A 30 -5.27 22.55 -16.64
C ASP A 30 -5.94 21.74 -17.75
N LEU A 31 -7.28 21.67 -17.72
CA LEU A 31 -8.05 20.87 -18.68
C LEU A 31 -7.81 21.26 -20.14
N LYS A 32 -7.38 22.49 -20.43
CA LYS A 32 -7.05 22.93 -21.80
C LYS A 32 -5.86 22.16 -22.39
N ASP A 33 -4.94 21.74 -21.52
CA ASP A 33 -3.72 21.02 -21.86
C ASP A 33 -3.91 19.51 -21.81
N VAL A 34 -5.09 19.03 -21.37
CA VAL A 34 -5.40 17.60 -21.25
C VAL A 34 -6.13 17.09 -22.48
N ARG A 35 -5.68 15.95 -23.00
CA ARG A 35 -6.27 15.20 -24.12
C ARG A 35 -6.81 13.86 -23.67
N VAL A 36 -6.15 13.19 -22.74
CA VAL A 36 -6.58 11.89 -22.18
C VAL A 36 -6.71 11.98 -20.66
N ARG A 37 -7.81 11.46 -20.13
CA ARG A 37 -8.09 11.36 -18.69
C ARG A 37 -8.10 9.89 -18.26
N PHE A 38 -7.15 9.54 -17.40
CA PHE A 38 -6.98 8.18 -16.91
C PHE A 38 -7.30 8.12 -15.41
N ALA A 39 -8.24 7.28 -15.00
CA ALA A 39 -8.46 6.98 -13.59
C ALA A 39 -7.64 5.75 -13.19
N LEU A 40 -6.65 5.94 -12.33
CA LEU A 40 -5.89 4.87 -11.70
C LEU A 40 -6.59 4.47 -10.40
N CYS A 41 -7.31 3.36 -10.46
CA CYS A 41 -8.10 2.82 -9.38
C CYS A 41 -7.32 1.76 -8.59
N TYR A 42 -7.36 1.87 -7.27
CA TYR A 42 -6.99 0.76 -6.39
C TYR A 42 -8.25 0.15 -5.78
N PRO A 43 -8.51 -1.16 -5.97
CA PRO A 43 -9.76 -1.81 -5.55
C PRO A 43 -9.79 -2.14 -4.04
N ASP A 44 -9.46 -1.17 -3.20
CA ASP A 44 -9.59 -1.20 -1.75
C ASP A 44 -9.62 0.26 -1.23
N ILE A 45 -9.78 0.43 0.07
CA ILE A 45 -9.83 1.76 0.68
C ILE A 45 -8.52 2.52 0.53
N TYR A 46 -8.62 3.85 0.62
CA TYR A 46 -7.53 4.82 0.55
C TYR A 46 -6.30 4.41 1.37
N GLU A 47 -6.45 3.98 2.63
CA GLU A 47 -5.30 3.63 3.48
C GLU A 47 -4.45 2.46 2.94
N VAL A 48 -5.11 1.50 2.28
CA VAL A 48 -4.45 0.34 1.67
C VAL A 48 -3.79 0.78 0.36
N GLY A 49 -4.54 1.42 -0.53
CA GLY A 49 -4.03 1.83 -1.83
C GLY A 49 -2.90 2.87 -1.75
N MET A 50 -2.96 3.80 -0.81
CA MET A 50 -1.89 4.76 -0.52
C MET A 50 -0.68 4.15 0.22
N SER A 51 -0.69 2.83 0.44
CA SER A 51 0.48 2.06 0.90
C SER A 51 1.09 1.21 -0.21
N TYR A 52 0.47 1.17 -1.40
CA TYR A 52 0.89 0.35 -2.53
C TYR A 52 1.85 1.11 -3.46
N TYR A 53 3.09 0.63 -3.58
CA TYR A 53 4.13 1.25 -4.41
C TYR A 53 3.74 1.35 -5.89
N GLY A 54 3.10 0.31 -6.45
CA GLY A 54 2.69 0.30 -7.85
C GLY A 54 1.74 1.44 -8.21
N LEU A 55 0.91 1.91 -7.25
CA LEU A 55 0.05 3.08 -7.45
C LEU A 55 0.88 4.34 -7.69
N PHE A 56 1.92 4.58 -6.88
CA PHE A 56 2.78 5.75 -7.01
C PHE A 56 3.62 5.70 -8.29
N LEU A 57 4.14 4.52 -8.62
CA LEU A 57 4.90 4.28 -9.83
C LEU A 57 4.10 4.65 -11.08
N LEU A 58 2.90 4.08 -11.22
CA LEU A 58 2.03 4.34 -12.37
C LEU A 58 1.46 5.77 -12.36
N TYR A 59 1.15 6.33 -11.19
CA TYR A 59 0.66 7.71 -11.10
C TYR A 59 1.68 8.74 -11.57
N GLU A 60 2.95 8.60 -11.15
CA GLU A 60 4.03 9.50 -11.58
C GLU A 60 4.37 9.28 -13.06
N LEU A 61 4.46 8.01 -13.49
CA LEU A 61 4.69 7.64 -14.89
C LEU A 61 3.68 8.27 -15.85
N ILE A 62 2.39 8.04 -15.63
CA ILE A 62 1.35 8.50 -16.56
C ILE A 62 1.26 10.03 -16.55
N ASN A 63 1.42 10.66 -15.38
CA ASN A 63 1.38 12.11 -15.30
C ASN A 63 2.61 12.80 -15.91
N ASN A 64 3.71 12.08 -16.17
CA ASN A 64 4.85 12.59 -16.93
C ASN A 64 4.61 12.54 -18.45
N ILE A 65 3.51 11.93 -18.93
CA ILE A 65 3.15 11.93 -20.35
C ILE A 65 2.40 13.21 -20.71
N ASP A 66 2.88 13.91 -21.74
CA ASP A 66 2.29 15.15 -22.20
C ASP A 66 0.86 14.98 -22.70
N GLY A 67 -0.02 15.86 -22.24
CA GLY A 67 -1.44 15.83 -22.60
C GLY A 67 -2.27 14.75 -21.90
N ILE A 68 -1.73 14.04 -20.91
CA ILE A 68 -2.46 13.02 -20.16
C ILE A 68 -2.59 13.43 -18.70
N TRP A 69 -3.77 13.29 -18.11
CA TRP A 69 -3.96 13.49 -16.68
C TRP A 69 -4.40 12.18 -16.04
N CYS A 70 -3.53 11.65 -15.16
CA CYS A 70 -3.85 10.50 -14.32
C CYS A 70 -4.34 10.96 -12.96
N GLU A 71 -5.49 10.43 -12.56
CA GLU A 71 -6.19 10.74 -11.32
C GLU A 71 -6.48 9.46 -10.55
N ARG A 72 -6.50 9.54 -9.23
CA ARG A 72 -6.65 8.37 -8.35
C ARG A 72 -8.11 8.17 -7.97
N CYS A 73 -8.49 6.92 -7.81
CA CYS A 73 -9.77 6.54 -7.20
C CYS A 73 -9.60 5.28 -6.34
N PHE A 74 -10.41 5.15 -5.30
CA PHE A 74 -10.34 4.07 -4.31
C PHE A 74 -11.74 3.52 -4.07
N ALA A 75 -11.82 2.27 -3.60
CA ALA A 75 -13.11 1.75 -3.15
C ALA A 75 -13.59 2.56 -1.94
N PRO A 76 -14.84 3.07 -1.94
CA PRO A 76 -15.39 3.75 -0.79
C PRO A 76 -15.62 2.77 0.36
N TRP A 77 -15.55 3.27 1.59
CA TRP A 77 -16.09 2.54 2.73
C TRP A 77 -17.63 2.55 2.70
N THR A 78 -18.25 1.70 3.51
CA THR A 78 -19.69 1.43 3.45
C THR A 78 -20.57 2.67 3.69
N ASP A 79 -20.18 3.55 4.60
CA ASP A 79 -20.87 4.83 4.87
C ASP A 79 -20.89 5.77 3.65
N MET A 80 -19.76 5.89 2.96
CA MET A 80 -19.66 6.68 1.74
C MET A 80 -20.36 6.00 0.56
N GLU A 81 -20.28 4.66 0.45
CA GLU A 81 -21.03 3.91 -0.54
C GLU A 81 -22.54 4.16 -0.41
N ASP A 82 -23.09 4.02 0.79
CA ASP A 82 -24.51 4.23 1.07
C ASP A 82 -24.93 5.66 0.71
N TYR A 83 -24.09 6.64 1.04
CA TYR A 83 -24.34 8.04 0.66
C TYR A 83 -24.39 8.22 -0.86
N LEU A 84 -23.40 7.68 -1.59
CA LEU A 84 -23.32 7.77 -3.05
C LEU A 84 -24.55 7.14 -3.71
N ARG A 85 -24.94 5.93 -3.28
CA ARG A 85 -26.13 5.23 -3.79
C ARG A 85 -27.41 6.01 -3.51
N LYS A 86 -27.62 6.45 -2.26
CA LYS A 86 -28.82 7.17 -1.83
C LYS A 86 -29.05 8.46 -2.64
N HIS A 87 -27.98 9.14 -3.03
CA HIS A 87 -28.06 10.41 -3.75
C HIS A 87 -27.81 10.27 -5.26
N ASN A 88 -27.69 9.04 -5.76
CA ASN A 88 -27.35 8.75 -7.15
C ASN A 88 -26.12 9.51 -7.65
N ILE A 89 -25.09 9.59 -6.80
CA ILE A 89 -23.82 10.24 -7.11
C ILE A 89 -22.87 9.15 -7.61
N PRO A 90 -22.34 9.26 -8.84
CA PRO A 90 -21.37 8.29 -9.34
C PRO A 90 -20.06 8.39 -8.56
N LEU A 91 -19.36 7.27 -8.38
CA LEU A 91 -18.00 7.26 -7.83
C LEU A 91 -17.07 8.12 -8.71
N PHE A 92 -16.16 8.85 -8.06
CA PHE A 92 -15.36 9.90 -8.71
C PHE A 92 -13.89 9.87 -8.29
N THR A 93 -13.04 10.55 -9.08
CA THR A 93 -11.60 10.72 -8.83
C THR A 93 -11.29 11.70 -7.70
N LEU A 94 -10.14 11.54 -7.03
CA LEU A 94 -9.74 12.41 -5.92
C LEU A 94 -9.36 13.83 -6.36
N GLU A 95 -8.58 13.94 -7.43
CA GLU A 95 -7.96 15.18 -7.90
C GLU A 95 -9.02 16.20 -8.32
N SER A 96 -9.91 15.79 -9.24
CA SER A 96 -10.89 16.69 -9.85
C SER A 96 -12.34 16.37 -9.52
N THR A 97 -12.61 15.32 -8.74
CA THR A 97 -13.98 14.82 -8.48
C THR A 97 -14.73 14.43 -9.75
N THR A 98 -14.01 13.98 -10.79
CA THR A 98 -14.65 13.54 -12.03
C THR A 98 -15.25 12.16 -11.87
N PRO A 99 -16.54 11.97 -12.17
CA PRO A 99 -17.17 10.65 -12.22
C PRO A 99 -16.40 9.67 -13.11
N LEU A 100 -16.22 8.42 -12.67
CA LEU A 100 -15.41 7.44 -13.43
C LEU A 100 -15.98 7.15 -14.81
N ASN A 101 -17.30 7.20 -15.00
CA ASN A 101 -17.95 7.03 -16.31
C ASN A 101 -17.72 8.20 -17.28
N LEU A 102 -17.09 9.29 -16.84
CA LEU A 102 -16.69 10.42 -17.68
C LEU A 102 -15.18 10.43 -17.97
N MET A 103 -14.45 9.41 -17.53
CA MET A 103 -13.03 9.22 -17.84
C MET A 103 -12.86 8.57 -19.21
N ASP A 104 -11.68 8.70 -19.81
CA ASP A 104 -11.38 8.00 -21.06
C ASP A 104 -10.97 6.55 -20.79
N MET A 105 -10.25 6.32 -19.69
CA MET A 105 -9.78 5.01 -19.24
C MET A 105 -9.87 4.90 -17.72
N VAL A 106 -10.15 3.68 -17.24
CA VAL A 106 -10.12 3.31 -15.83
C VAL A 106 -9.25 2.06 -15.68
N GLY A 107 -8.11 2.19 -15.00
CA GLY A 107 -7.19 1.09 -14.74
C GLY A 107 -7.30 0.55 -13.31
N PHE A 108 -7.30 -0.76 -13.14
CA PHE A 108 -7.30 -1.43 -11.83
C PHE A 108 -6.05 -2.29 -11.63
N SER A 109 -5.43 -2.19 -10.44
CA SER A 109 -4.38 -3.13 -10.01
C SER A 109 -4.98 -4.21 -9.12
N LEU A 110 -5.07 -5.46 -9.62
CA LEU A 110 -5.57 -6.60 -8.87
C LEU A 110 -4.38 -7.36 -8.23
N THR A 111 -4.20 -7.13 -6.93
CA THR A 111 -3.11 -7.70 -6.15
C THR A 111 -3.51 -8.89 -5.28
N TYR A 112 -4.81 -9.09 -5.03
CA TYR A 112 -5.34 -10.12 -4.14
C TYR A 112 -6.71 -10.63 -4.64
N GLU A 113 -6.97 -11.94 -4.53
CA GLU A 113 -8.08 -12.64 -5.20
C GLU A 113 -9.45 -12.04 -4.86
N LEU A 114 -9.65 -11.62 -3.61
CA LEU A 114 -10.92 -11.06 -3.17
C LEU A 114 -11.10 -9.57 -3.55
N ASN A 115 -10.12 -8.93 -4.21
CA ASN A 115 -10.27 -7.53 -4.63
C ASN A 115 -11.24 -7.37 -5.82
N ILE A 116 -11.54 -8.43 -6.57
CA ILE A 116 -12.43 -8.32 -7.73
C ILE A 116 -13.83 -7.82 -7.35
N THR A 117 -14.37 -8.19 -6.19
CA THR A 117 -15.68 -7.72 -5.75
C THR A 117 -15.70 -6.21 -5.52
N ASN A 118 -14.59 -5.61 -5.10
CA ASN A 118 -14.44 -4.16 -5.04
C ASN A 118 -14.40 -3.52 -6.43
N VAL A 119 -13.74 -4.15 -7.42
CA VAL A 119 -13.78 -3.66 -8.82
C VAL A 119 -15.22 -3.59 -9.31
N LEU A 120 -15.99 -4.67 -9.14
CA LEU A 120 -17.39 -4.71 -9.59
C LEU A 120 -18.26 -3.69 -8.84
N ASN A 121 -18.03 -3.50 -7.54
CA ASN A 121 -18.72 -2.47 -6.77
C ASN A 121 -18.41 -1.07 -7.30
N MET A 122 -17.14 -0.76 -7.58
CA MET A 122 -16.71 0.54 -8.12
C MET A 122 -17.29 0.80 -9.51
N LEU A 123 -17.36 -0.22 -10.39
CA LEU A 123 -18.01 -0.10 -11.70
C LEU A 123 -19.51 0.19 -11.56
N LYS A 124 -20.23 -0.56 -10.71
CA LYS A 124 -21.65 -0.32 -10.41
C LYS A 124 -21.90 1.08 -9.85
N LEU A 125 -21.11 1.51 -8.86
CA LEU A 125 -21.22 2.85 -8.29
C LEU A 125 -20.93 3.96 -9.31
N SER A 126 -20.26 3.65 -10.40
CA SER A 126 -19.95 4.60 -11.46
C SER A 126 -20.94 4.55 -12.63
N ASN A 127 -21.95 3.68 -12.57
CA ASN A 127 -22.84 3.40 -13.71
C ASN A 127 -22.08 2.90 -14.96
N ILE A 128 -21.01 2.13 -14.76
CA ILE A 128 -20.27 1.48 -15.84
C ILE A 128 -20.74 0.01 -15.94
N PRO A 129 -21.19 -0.47 -17.12
CA PRO A 129 -21.54 -1.88 -17.30
C PRO A 129 -20.40 -2.81 -16.89
N LEU A 130 -20.73 -3.91 -16.20
CA LEU A 130 -19.73 -4.82 -15.65
C LEU A 130 -18.95 -5.55 -16.76
N LYS A 131 -19.66 -6.12 -17.74
CA LYS A 131 -19.03 -6.88 -18.82
C LYS A 131 -18.48 -5.99 -19.91
N ALA A 132 -17.30 -6.36 -20.42
CA ALA A 132 -16.65 -5.71 -21.55
C ALA A 132 -17.53 -5.67 -22.81
N THR A 133 -18.31 -6.73 -23.02
CA THR A 133 -19.27 -6.87 -24.13
C THR A 133 -20.43 -5.89 -24.06
N ASP A 134 -20.82 -5.45 -22.86
CA ASP A 134 -21.98 -4.58 -22.64
C ASP A 134 -21.60 -3.09 -22.73
N ARG A 135 -20.29 -2.79 -22.69
CA ARG A 135 -19.75 -1.43 -22.77
C ARG A 135 -19.64 -0.97 -24.23
N LYS A 136 -20.56 -0.12 -24.66
CA LYS A 136 -20.61 0.45 -26.03
C LYS A 136 -19.61 1.57 -26.32
N GLY A 137 -18.97 2.14 -25.30
CA GLY A 137 -18.07 3.28 -25.45
C GLY A 137 -17.07 3.37 -24.30
N LEU A 138 -16.54 4.59 -24.08
CA LEU A 138 -15.62 4.89 -22.99
C LEU A 138 -16.36 4.97 -21.63
N PRO A 139 -15.65 4.79 -20.50
CA PRO A 139 -14.21 4.48 -20.39
C PRO A 139 -13.83 3.07 -20.83
N LEU A 140 -12.60 2.91 -21.33
CA LEU A 140 -11.97 1.58 -21.40
C LEU A 140 -11.57 1.12 -20.00
N ILE A 141 -11.88 -0.11 -19.65
CA ILE A 141 -11.55 -0.72 -18.37
C ILE A 141 -10.34 -1.64 -18.53
N ILE A 142 -9.26 -1.33 -17.83
CA ILE A 142 -7.97 -2.00 -17.96
C ILE A 142 -7.62 -2.70 -16.63
N ALA A 143 -7.17 -3.95 -16.68
CA ALA A 143 -6.59 -4.64 -15.52
C ALA A 143 -5.07 -4.77 -15.62
N GLY A 144 -4.43 -4.81 -14.45
CA GLY A 144 -3.06 -5.25 -14.27
C GLY A 144 -2.87 -5.85 -12.88
N GLY A 145 -1.63 -6.18 -12.52
CA GLY A 145 -1.29 -6.76 -11.22
C GLY A 145 -1.07 -8.26 -11.27
N ALA A 146 -0.61 -8.82 -10.14
CA ALA A 146 -0.09 -10.18 -10.09
C ALA A 146 -1.12 -11.27 -10.44
N LEU A 147 -2.41 -11.02 -10.19
CA LEU A 147 -3.46 -11.98 -10.54
C LEU A 147 -3.65 -12.17 -12.03
N MET A 148 -3.19 -11.23 -12.86
CA MET A 148 -3.33 -11.33 -14.31
C MET A 148 -2.42 -12.41 -14.92
N LEU A 149 -1.60 -13.10 -14.12
CA LEU A 149 -0.96 -14.35 -14.53
C LEU A 149 -1.97 -15.50 -14.74
N ASN A 150 -3.18 -15.40 -14.18
CA ASN A 150 -4.35 -16.20 -14.58
C ASN A 150 -5.57 -15.25 -14.73
N PRO A 151 -5.79 -14.67 -15.92
CA PRO A 151 -6.84 -13.66 -16.09
C PRO A 151 -8.24 -14.27 -16.29
N LEU A 152 -8.36 -15.55 -16.62
CA LEU A 152 -9.64 -16.18 -17.02
C LEU A 152 -10.77 -16.04 -16.00
N PRO A 153 -10.56 -16.14 -14.68
CA PRO A 153 -11.62 -15.95 -13.69
C PRO A 153 -12.28 -14.56 -13.74
N PHE A 154 -11.60 -13.57 -14.32
CA PHE A 154 -11.99 -12.15 -14.26
C PHE A 154 -12.17 -11.51 -15.63
N GLU A 155 -11.82 -12.20 -16.70
CA GLU A 155 -11.54 -11.60 -18.01
C GLU A 155 -12.72 -10.80 -18.56
N ASP A 156 -13.94 -11.29 -18.40
CA ASP A 156 -15.14 -10.68 -18.99
C ASP A 156 -15.44 -9.29 -18.43
N PHE A 157 -14.81 -8.90 -17.29
CA PHE A 157 -14.98 -7.58 -16.69
C PHE A 157 -14.05 -6.50 -17.24
N PHE A 158 -13.07 -6.86 -18.08
CA PHE A 158 -12.04 -5.94 -18.57
C PHE A 158 -12.02 -5.87 -20.10
N ASP A 159 -11.83 -4.66 -20.62
CA ASP A 159 -11.66 -4.47 -22.08
C ASP A 159 -10.24 -4.87 -22.50
N LEU A 160 -9.25 -4.58 -21.65
CA LEU A 160 -7.84 -4.88 -21.83
C LEU A 160 -7.22 -5.37 -20.52
N ILE A 161 -6.27 -6.28 -20.60
CA ILE A 161 -5.52 -6.82 -19.46
C ILE A 161 -4.04 -6.76 -19.80
N VAL A 162 -3.24 -6.10 -18.98
CA VAL A 162 -1.78 -6.06 -19.12
C VAL A 162 -1.18 -7.17 -18.25
N ILE A 163 -0.44 -8.07 -18.89
CA ILE A 163 0.18 -9.23 -18.25
C ILE A 163 1.61 -8.90 -17.87
N GLY A 164 1.89 -8.78 -16.56
CA GLY A 164 3.22 -8.49 -16.03
C GLY A 164 3.41 -7.03 -15.65
N GLU A 165 4.59 -6.47 -15.93
CA GLU A 165 4.97 -5.09 -15.58
C GLU A 165 4.51 -4.13 -16.68
N ALA A 166 3.71 -3.13 -16.30
CA ALA A 166 2.94 -2.31 -17.24
C ALA A 166 3.66 -1.04 -17.69
N GLU A 167 4.79 -0.68 -17.09
CA GLU A 167 5.37 0.66 -17.19
C GLU A 167 5.70 1.07 -18.64
N GLU A 168 6.25 0.18 -19.46
CA GLU A 168 6.57 0.50 -20.86
C GLU A 168 5.31 0.46 -21.73
N VAL A 169 4.57 -0.65 -21.72
CA VAL A 169 3.39 -0.83 -22.60
C VAL A 169 2.29 0.18 -22.31
N LEU A 170 2.15 0.65 -21.06
CA LEU A 170 1.13 1.63 -20.73
C LEU A 170 1.42 3.00 -21.38
N ILE A 171 2.70 3.35 -21.59
CA ILE A 171 3.07 4.55 -22.36
C ILE A 171 2.57 4.39 -23.80
N ASP A 172 2.83 3.24 -24.42
CA ASP A 172 2.44 2.95 -25.81
C ASP A 172 0.91 2.95 -25.98
N ILE A 173 0.18 2.29 -25.05
CA ILE A 173 -1.29 2.27 -25.01
C ILE A 173 -1.84 3.70 -24.96
N LEU A 174 -1.29 4.53 -24.08
CA LEU A 174 -1.77 5.88 -23.85
C LEU A 174 -1.42 6.84 -24.98
N ALA A 175 -0.23 6.71 -25.56
CA ALA A 175 0.19 7.47 -26.73
C ALA A 175 -0.71 7.14 -27.93
N PHE A 176 -0.91 5.85 -28.21
CA PHE A 176 -1.78 5.40 -29.28
C PHE A 176 -3.24 5.86 -29.08
N PHE A 177 -3.79 5.66 -27.87
CA PHE A 177 -5.16 6.10 -27.57
C PHE A 177 -5.34 7.60 -27.75
N LYS A 178 -4.34 8.42 -27.38
CA LYS A 178 -4.38 9.87 -27.56
C LYS A 178 -4.51 10.26 -29.04
N GLU A 179 -3.89 9.53 -29.95
CA GLU A 179 -3.94 9.78 -31.40
C GLU A 179 -5.28 9.41 -32.01
N ILE A 180 -5.86 8.29 -31.60
CA ILE A 180 -7.11 7.76 -32.17
C ILE A 180 -8.36 8.10 -31.34
N LYS A 181 -8.22 8.99 -30.35
CA LYS A 181 -9.33 9.37 -29.47
C LYS A 181 -10.53 9.86 -30.29
N GLY A 182 -11.68 9.24 -30.05
CA GLY A 182 -12.92 9.49 -30.80
C GLY A 182 -13.24 8.41 -31.84
N ALA A 183 -12.32 7.49 -32.11
CA ALA A 183 -12.60 6.27 -32.85
C ALA A 183 -13.57 5.34 -32.09
N ASP A 184 -14.12 4.36 -32.81
CA ASP A 184 -14.98 3.34 -32.21
C ASP A 184 -14.21 2.51 -31.17
N LYS A 185 -14.85 2.25 -30.02
CA LYS A 185 -14.24 1.51 -28.90
C LYS A 185 -13.69 0.16 -29.34
N ARG A 186 -14.42 -0.56 -30.20
CA ARG A 186 -14.03 -1.89 -30.66
C ARG A 186 -12.73 -1.83 -31.46
N VAL A 187 -12.58 -0.84 -32.35
CA VAL A 187 -11.36 -0.59 -33.12
C VAL A 187 -10.18 -0.26 -32.18
N ILE A 188 -10.41 0.62 -31.19
CA ILE A 188 -9.38 0.98 -30.21
C ILE A 188 -8.87 -0.27 -29.46
N VAL A 189 -9.79 -1.10 -28.96
CA VAL A 189 -9.45 -2.32 -28.21
C VAL A 189 -8.75 -3.34 -29.09
N GLU A 190 -9.19 -3.51 -30.34
CA GLU A 190 -8.57 -4.44 -31.31
C GLU A 190 -7.13 -4.06 -31.65
N GLU A 191 -6.84 -2.78 -31.86
CA GLU A 191 -5.47 -2.35 -32.16
C GLU A 191 -4.57 -2.45 -30.93
N ILE A 192 -5.07 -2.07 -29.75
CA ILE A 192 -4.28 -2.18 -28.51
C ILE A 192 -4.04 -3.65 -28.13
N SER A 193 -4.98 -4.57 -28.38
CA SER A 193 -4.79 -6.00 -28.07
C SER A 193 -3.72 -6.69 -28.93
N LYS A 194 -3.27 -6.06 -30.03
CA LYS A 194 -2.16 -6.57 -30.84
C LYS A 194 -0.80 -6.35 -30.17
N MET A 195 -0.69 -5.37 -29.27
CA MET A 195 0.54 -5.04 -28.55
C MET A 195 1.04 -6.24 -27.71
N GLU A 196 2.36 -6.36 -27.54
CA GLU A 196 2.93 -7.45 -26.74
C GLU A 196 2.46 -7.34 -25.27
N GLY A 197 2.04 -8.46 -24.68
CA GLY A 197 1.62 -8.53 -23.28
C GLY A 197 0.26 -7.92 -22.95
N VAL A 198 -0.50 -7.50 -23.97
CA VAL A 198 -1.88 -7.08 -23.82
C VAL A 198 -2.81 -8.22 -24.22
N TYR A 199 -3.71 -8.59 -23.32
CA TYR A 199 -4.78 -9.55 -23.54
C TYR A 199 -6.12 -8.83 -23.60
N SER A 200 -7.02 -9.26 -24.49
CA SER A 200 -8.42 -8.82 -24.50
C SER A 200 -9.33 -10.03 -24.71
N PRO A 201 -10.37 -10.22 -23.87
CA PRO A 201 -11.37 -11.27 -24.10
C PRO A 201 -12.22 -11.01 -25.36
N LEU A 202 -12.20 -9.79 -25.91
CA LEU A 202 -12.95 -9.43 -27.12
C LEU A 202 -12.20 -9.80 -28.40
N PHE A 203 -10.87 -9.90 -28.32
CA PHE A 203 -9.94 -10.14 -29.42
C PHE A 203 -8.80 -11.03 -28.94
N GLU A 204 -9.12 -12.29 -28.70
CA GLU A 204 -8.19 -13.21 -28.09
C GLU A 204 -6.99 -13.49 -29.01
N LYS A 205 -5.79 -13.19 -28.48
CA LYS A 205 -4.51 -13.57 -29.05
C LYS A 205 -3.82 -14.49 -28.06
N ARG A 206 -3.44 -15.69 -28.48
CA ARG A 206 -2.73 -16.68 -27.66
C ARG A 206 -1.52 -17.22 -28.42
N PRO A 207 -0.35 -17.42 -27.78
CA PRO A 207 -0.04 -17.09 -26.39
C PRO A 207 0.10 -15.58 -26.15
N VAL A 208 -0.05 -15.15 -24.89
CA VAL A 208 0.20 -13.77 -24.45
C VAL A 208 1.48 -13.76 -23.60
N LYS A 209 2.47 -12.99 -24.03
CA LYS A 209 3.76 -12.91 -23.35
C LYS A 209 3.69 -11.98 -22.15
N ARG A 210 4.15 -12.45 -20.99
CA ARG A 210 4.29 -11.64 -19.78
C ARG A 210 5.42 -10.63 -19.94
N LEU A 211 5.13 -9.37 -19.65
CA LEU A 211 6.08 -8.27 -19.69
C LEU A 211 6.88 -8.16 -18.39
N TYR A 212 8.13 -7.72 -18.51
CA TYR A 212 8.97 -7.30 -17.39
C TYR A 212 9.99 -6.25 -17.84
N ILE A 213 10.33 -5.33 -16.94
CA ILE A 213 11.33 -4.29 -17.17
C ILE A 213 12.73 -4.89 -17.21
N LYS A 214 13.43 -4.80 -18.34
CA LYS A 214 14.77 -5.40 -18.48
C LYS A 214 15.84 -4.63 -17.71
N ASP A 215 15.75 -3.31 -17.70
CA ASP A 215 16.68 -2.42 -17.01
C ASP A 215 15.95 -1.69 -15.88
N LEU A 216 16.00 -2.30 -14.68
CA LEU A 216 15.36 -1.71 -13.52
C LEU A 216 16.05 -0.40 -13.11
N ASP A 217 17.35 -0.24 -13.36
CA ASP A 217 18.12 0.90 -12.86
C ASP A 217 17.68 2.21 -13.52
N ASN A 218 17.53 2.17 -14.84
CA ASN A 218 17.06 3.29 -15.65
C ASN A 218 15.53 3.45 -15.70
N SER A 219 14.79 2.46 -15.18
CA SER A 219 13.33 2.57 -15.07
C SER A 219 12.91 3.66 -14.09
N ILE A 220 11.70 4.20 -14.31
CA ILE A 220 11.12 5.22 -13.44
C ILE A 220 11.03 4.73 -11.98
N HIS A 221 11.27 5.64 -11.04
CA HIS A 221 11.04 5.43 -9.62
C HIS A 221 10.38 6.71 -9.06
N PRO A 222 9.24 6.60 -8.34
CA PRO A 222 8.54 7.77 -7.85
C PRO A 222 9.32 8.47 -6.73
N VAL A 223 9.81 9.68 -7.01
CA VAL A 223 10.54 10.53 -6.05
C VAL A 223 9.69 11.70 -5.54
N LYS A 224 8.46 11.85 -6.04
CA LYS A 224 7.48 12.84 -5.57
C LYS A 224 6.10 12.21 -5.35
N PRO A 225 5.98 11.08 -4.64
CA PRO A 225 4.68 10.44 -4.44
C PRO A 225 3.73 11.37 -3.65
N PRO A 226 2.41 11.32 -3.92
CA PRO A 226 1.41 11.97 -3.08
C PRO A 226 1.52 11.53 -1.62
N ILE A 227 1.52 12.48 -0.69
CA ILE A 227 1.75 12.21 0.74
C ILE A 227 0.40 12.02 1.45
N PRO A 228 0.12 10.85 2.06
CA PRO A 228 -1.20 10.59 2.63
C PRO A 228 -1.63 11.60 3.69
N VAL A 229 -2.86 12.12 3.58
CA VAL A 229 -3.48 13.05 4.55
C VAL A 229 -4.36 12.37 5.59
N ALA A 230 -4.59 11.07 5.43
CA ALA A 230 -5.15 10.17 6.43
C ALA A 230 -4.14 9.03 6.64
N GLY A 231 -3.98 8.56 7.89
CA GLY A 231 -3.01 7.52 8.22
C GLY A 231 -3.09 6.29 7.31
N SER A 232 -2.08 6.09 6.47
CA SER A 232 -1.90 4.90 5.64
C SER A 232 -1.31 3.73 6.45
N ILE A 233 -1.47 2.50 5.98
CA ILE A 233 -0.91 1.29 6.62
C ILE A 233 0.62 1.38 6.69
N HIS A 234 1.24 1.84 5.60
CA HIS A 234 2.67 2.12 5.53
C HIS A 234 2.87 3.58 5.16
N ASN A 235 3.47 4.35 6.07
CA ASN A 235 3.62 5.80 5.96
C ASN A 235 5.10 6.19 5.92
N ARG A 236 5.80 5.74 4.88
CA ARG A 236 7.26 5.78 4.70
C ARG A 236 7.61 5.92 3.22
N LEU A 237 8.84 6.35 2.93
CA LEU A 237 9.35 6.39 1.56
C LEU A 237 9.71 4.96 1.11
N ASN A 238 9.06 4.46 0.06
CA ASN A 238 9.42 3.16 -0.52
C ASN A 238 10.54 3.35 -1.56
N VAL A 239 11.65 2.66 -1.37
CA VAL A 239 12.82 2.67 -2.27
C VAL A 239 12.98 1.27 -2.81
N GLU A 240 12.69 1.07 -4.10
CA GLU A 240 12.74 -0.24 -4.75
C GLU A 240 14.19 -0.56 -5.10
N ILE A 241 14.82 -1.44 -4.31
CA ILE A 241 16.22 -1.82 -4.47
C ILE A 241 16.40 -2.95 -5.49
N SER A 242 15.40 -3.82 -5.60
CA SER A 242 15.40 -4.93 -6.54
C SER A 242 13.98 -5.42 -6.84
N ARG A 243 13.82 -6.10 -7.98
CA ARG A 243 12.56 -6.69 -8.44
C ARG A 243 12.80 -8.13 -8.90
N GLY A 244 11.85 -9.02 -8.59
CA GLY A 244 12.02 -10.46 -8.77
C GLY A 244 12.70 -11.13 -7.57
N CYS A 245 12.94 -12.45 -7.66
CA CYS A 245 13.60 -13.22 -6.61
C CYS A 245 14.33 -14.44 -7.21
N GLY A 246 15.60 -14.63 -6.84
CA GLY A 246 16.44 -15.74 -7.31
C GLY A 246 16.28 -17.04 -6.52
N ASN A 247 15.53 -17.05 -5.40
CA ASN A 247 15.52 -18.20 -4.47
C ASN A 247 14.83 -19.46 -5.00
N GLY A 248 13.84 -19.35 -5.90
CA GLY A 248 13.20 -20.51 -6.53
C GLY A 248 12.32 -21.38 -5.62
N CYS A 249 11.68 -20.80 -4.59
CA CYS A 249 10.74 -21.53 -3.75
C CYS A 249 9.51 -22.01 -4.55
N ARG A 250 9.26 -23.31 -4.58
CA ARG A 250 8.34 -23.98 -5.54
C ARG A 250 6.85 -23.64 -5.41
N PHE A 251 6.46 -23.04 -4.29
CA PHE A 251 5.09 -22.55 -4.04
C PHE A 251 4.90 -21.07 -4.42
N CYS A 252 5.98 -20.33 -4.66
CA CYS A 252 5.95 -18.87 -4.60
C CYS A 252 5.66 -18.22 -5.96
N MET A 253 4.41 -17.84 -6.20
CA MET A 253 4.01 -17.10 -7.40
C MET A 253 4.83 -15.83 -7.62
N ALA A 254 5.12 -15.06 -6.56
CA ALA A 254 5.97 -13.88 -6.69
C ALA A 254 7.42 -14.23 -7.11
N GLY A 255 7.92 -15.40 -6.70
CA GLY A 255 9.25 -15.87 -7.05
C GLY A 255 9.39 -16.33 -8.50
N PHE A 256 8.30 -16.82 -9.11
CA PHE A 256 8.28 -17.26 -10.52
C PHE A 256 7.77 -16.16 -11.45
N GLY A 257 6.65 -15.52 -11.11
CA GLY A 257 5.97 -14.50 -11.92
C GLY A 257 6.72 -13.18 -12.11
N TYR A 258 7.64 -12.81 -11.20
CA TYR A 258 8.46 -11.60 -11.34
C TYR A 258 9.89 -11.86 -11.84
N ARG A 259 10.22 -13.09 -12.27
CA ARG A 259 11.55 -13.38 -12.83
C ARG A 259 11.77 -12.58 -14.13
N PRO A 260 13.02 -12.23 -14.47
CA PRO A 260 14.26 -12.45 -13.71
C PRO A 260 14.47 -11.47 -12.54
N TYR A 261 15.41 -11.81 -11.65
CA TYR A 261 15.88 -10.91 -10.59
C TYR A 261 16.72 -9.77 -11.18
N ARG A 262 16.43 -8.53 -10.77
CA ARG A 262 17.06 -7.30 -11.25
C ARG A 262 17.28 -6.35 -10.07
N GLU A 263 18.41 -5.67 -10.05
CA GLU A 263 18.79 -4.71 -9.00
C GLU A 263 18.91 -3.29 -9.58
N ARG A 264 18.72 -2.28 -8.72
CA ARG A 264 19.21 -0.92 -8.99
C ARG A 264 20.66 -0.78 -8.52
N SER A 265 21.42 0.09 -9.15
CA SER A 265 22.76 0.47 -8.71
C SER A 265 22.70 1.28 -7.43
N ILE A 266 23.80 1.28 -6.66
CA ILE A 266 23.85 2.05 -5.43
C ILE A 266 23.79 3.56 -5.68
N GLU A 267 24.38 4.04 -6.78
CA GLU A 267 24.30 5.43 -7.22
C GLU A 267 22.84 5.84 -7.43
N ARG A 268 22.08 5.01 -8.13
CA ARG A 268 20.67 5.26 -8.37
C ARG A 268 19.85 5.26 -7.09
N ILE A 269 20.15 4.35 -6.16
CA ILE A 269 19.49 4.31 -4.85
C ILE A 269 19.77 5.57 -4.04
N LYS A 270 21.02 6.07 -4.04
CA LYS A 270 21.40 7.33 -3.38
C LYS A 270 20.58 8.51 -3.93
N GLU A 271 20.48 8.63 -5.25
CA GLU A 271 19.65 9.64 -5.90
C GLU A 271 18.18 9.56 -5.49
N ILE A 272 17.58 8.36 -5.57
CA ILE A 272 16.17 8.15 -5.20
C ILE A 272 15.91 8.56 -3.75
N ILE A 273 16.81 8.21 -2.83
CA ILE A 273 16.72 8.58 -1.42
C ILE A 273 16.78 10.10 -1.26
N ASP A 274 17.78 10.76 -1.84
CA ASP A 274 17.99 12.21 -1.72
C ASP A 274 16.80 12.99 -2.26
N TYR A 275 16.35 12.69 -3.48
CA TYR A 275 15.20 13.35 -4.08
C TYR A 275 13.91 13.00 -3.32
N GLY A 276 13.68 11.73 -3.01
CA GLY A 276 12.48 11.27 -2.31
C GLY A 276 12.32 11.93 -0.96
N LEU A 277 13.34 11.91 -0.11
CA LEU A 277 13.29 12.56 1.22
C LEU A 277 13.12 14.07 1.11
N LYS A 278 13.84 14.72 0.19
CA LYS A 278 13.71 16.17 -0.05
C LYS A 278 12.29 16.58 -0.43
N ASN A 279 11.61 15.78 -1.25
CA ASN A 279 10.27 16.10 -1.76
C ASN A 279 9.12 15.63 -0.83
N THR A 280 9.39 14.71 0.11
CA THR A 280 8.34 14.10 0.94
C THR A 280 8.47 14.40 2.43
N GLY A 281 9.70 14.57 2.93
CA GLY A 281 9.93 14.74 4.35
C GLY A 281 9.74 13.47 5.19
N TYR A 282 9.70 12.29 4.57
CA TYR A 282 9.55 11.04 5.31
C TYR A 282 10.69 10.82 6.31
N GLU A 283 10.36 10.23 7.45
CA GLU A 283 11.30 9.93 8.55
C GLU A 283 11.70 8.45 8.58
N GLU A 284 11.12 7.67 7.68
CA GLU A 284 11.37 6.24 7.51
C GLU A 284 11.48 5.95 6.01
N ILE A 285 12.50 5.19 5.64
CA ILE A 285 12.65 4.57 4.33
C ILE A 285 12.38 3.08 4.46
N SER A 286 11.71 2.48 3.49
CA SER A 286 11.63 1.04 3.33
C SER A 286 12.30 0.59 2.05
N PHE A 287 13.27 -0.31 2.16
CA PHE A 287 13.86 -0.96 1.00
C PHE A 287 12.95 -2.08 0.52
N LEU A 288 12.22 -1.77 -0.56
CA LEU A 288 11.23 -2.63 -1.19
C LEU A 288 11.94 -3.66 -2.08
N SER A 289 11.71 -4.94 -1.76
CA SER A 289 12.10 -6.10 -2.57
C SER A 289 11.38 -7.35 -2.05
N LEU A 290 11.50 -8.47 -2.79
CA LEU A 290 11.04 -9.79 -2.32
C LEU A 290 12.02 -10.44 -1.32
N SER A 291 13.28 -10.01 -1.31
CA SER A 291 14.32 -10.50 -0.39
C SER A 291 15.42 -9.44 -0.25
N SER A 292 15.31 -8.57 0.75
CA SER A 292 16.21 -7.40 0.85
C SER A 292 17.66 -7.82 1.19
N GLY A 293 17.82 -8.96 1.89
CA GLY A 293 19.13 -9.53 2.24
C GLY A 293 19.93 -10.11 1.06
N ASP A 294 19.27 -10.30 -0.09
CA ASP A 294 19.92 -10.77 -1.31
C ASP A 294 20.43 -9.61 -2.19
N TYR A 295 20.12 -8.35 -1.83
CA TYR A 295 20.58 -7.17 -2.58
C TYR A 295 22.09 -6.93 -2.38
N SER A 296 22.84 -6.84 -3.48
CA SER A 296 24.31 -6.79 -3.46
C SER A 296 24.89 -5.60 -2.68
N HIS A 297 24.18 -4.47 -2.65
CA HIS A 297 24.62 -3.22 -2.01
C HIS A 297 23.78 -2.82 -0.79
N LEU A 298 23.15 -3.78 -0.10
CA LEU A 298 22.28 -3.49 1.04
C LEU A 298 22.98 -2.65 2.12
N TYR A 299 24.19 -3.04 2.53
CA TYR A 299 24.92 -2.33 3.59
C TYR A 299 25.36 -0.94 3.17
N GLU A 300 25.78 -0.78 1.93
CA GLU A 300 26.14 0.54 1.41
C GLU A 300 24.93 1.47 1.38
N ALA A 301 23.76 0.96 0.98
CA ALA A 301 22.51 1.73 1.00
C ALA A 301 22.10 2.12 2.43
N ILE A 302 22.20 1.18 3.39
CA ILE A 302 21.90 1.42 4.80
C ILE A 302 22.88 2.47 5.38
N ALA A 303 24.19 2.31 5.14
CA ALA A 303 25.22 3.22 5.62
C ALA A 303 25.02 4.64 5.08
N TYR A 304 24.71 4.75 3.78
CA TYR A 304 24.43 6.03 3.15
C TYR A 304 23.25 6.77 3.81
N VAL A 305 22.13 6.09 4.08
CA VAL A 305 20.99 6.72 4.79
C VAL A 305 21.45 7.26 6.15
N LYS A 306 22.26 6.52 6.90
CA LYS A 306 22.74 6.93 8.22
C LYS A 306 23.67 8.15 8.15
N GLU A 307 24.58 8.15 7.19
CA GLU A 307 25.60 9.21 7.04
C GLU A 307 25.00 10.49 6.48
N ALA A 308 24.23 10.39 5.40
CA ALA A 308 23.65 11.53 4.70
C ALA A 308 22.34 12.03 5.35
N HIS A 309 21.58 11.15 6.01
CA HIS A 309 20.23 11.43 6.54
C HIS A 309 20.07 10.97 7.99
N LYS A 310 20.85 11.53 8.91
CA LYS A 310 20.97 11.14 10.33
C LYS A 310 19.65 11.00 11.12
N ASN A 311 18.58 11.66 10.69
CA ASN A 311 17.26 11.63 11.34
C ASN A 311 16.25 10.67 10.68
N THR A 312 16.70 9.87 9.70
CA THR A 312 15.86 8.95 8.95
C THR A 312 16.12 7.51 9.39
N SER A 313 15.05 6.79 9.68
CA SER A 313 15.10 5.36 10.01
C SER A 313 14.96 4.49 8.77
N VAL A 314 15.53 3.27 8.82
CA VAL A 314 15.40 2.29 7.72
C VAL A 314 14.53 1.12 8.16
N SER A 315 13.75 0.59 7.23
CA SER A 315 12.80 -0.49 7.44
C SER A 315 13.01 -1.60 6.43
N LEU A 316 13.20 -2.83 6.93
CA LEU A 316 13.54 -4.00 6.13
C LEU A 316 12.46 -5.09 6.30
N PRO A 317 11.32 -4.98 5.59
CA PRO A 317 10.18 -5.88 5.78
C PRO A 317 10.43 -7.32 5.30
N SER A 318 11.40 -7.55 4.41
CA SER A 318 11.63 -8.82 3.70
C SER A 318 13.02 -9.39 3.93
N LEU A 319 13.46 -9.52 5.19
CA LEU A 319 14.76 -10.13 5.52
C LEU A 319 14.64 -11.65 5.61
N LYS A 320 15.38 -12.35 4.75
CA LYS A 320 15.67 -13.77 4.94
C LYS A 320 16.82 -13.88 5.95
N ILE A 321 16.60 -14.64 7.02
CA ILE A 321 17.60 -14.82 8.08
C ILE A 321 18.27 -16.18 7.87
N GLY A 322 19.58 -16.26 8.15
CA GLY A 322 20.47 -17.37 7.76
C GLY A 322 21.40 -16.99 6.60
N SER A 323 21.05 -15.99 5.79
CA SER A 323 21.95 -15.40 4.79
C SER A 323 22.77 -14.22 5.32
N LEU A 324 22.53 -13.79 6.56
CA LEU A 324 23.20 -12.65 7.18
C LEU A 324 24.37 -13.08 8.08
N SER A 325 25.43 -12.28 8.20
CA SER A 325 26.52 -12.41 9.19
C SER A 325 26.14 -11.78 10.53
N GLU A 326 26.94 -12.00 11.58
CA GLU A 326 26.72 -11.34 12.88
C GLU A 326 26.93 -9.83 12.80
N GLU A 327 27.95 -9.36 12.07
CA GLU A 327 28.20 -7.92 11.89
C GLU A 327 27.01 -7.25 11.19
N GLU A 328 26.42 -7.95 10.22
CA GLU A 328 25.26 -7.49 9.46
C GLU A 328 24.02 -7.36 10.36
N ILE A 329 23.79 -8.32 11.27
CA ILE A 329 22.71 -8.26 12.27
C ILE A 329 22.91 -7.07 13.22
N ILE A 330 24.13 -6.85 13.71
CA ILE A 330 24.46 -5.72 14.60
C ILE A 330 24.24 -4.38 13.86
N THR A 331 24.64 -4.31 12.60
CA THR A 331 24.44 -3.14 11.75
C THR A 331 22.97 -2.84 11.56
N ILE A 332 22.17 -3.86 11.20
CA ILE A 332 20.72 -3.73 11.07
C ILE A 332 20.08 -3.32 12.41
N ALA A 333 20.53 -3.86 13.54
CA ALA A 333 20.02 -3.52 14.87
C ALA A 333 20.16 -2.05 15.22
N ASN A 334 21.32 -1.48 14.86
CA ASN A 334 21.64 -0.10 15.15
C ASN A 334 20.90 0.89 14.24
N ILE A 335 20.27 0.41 13.16
CA ILE A 335 19.78 1.27 12.06
C ILE A 335 18.29 1.08 11.78
N ALA A 336 17.77 -0.14 11.95
CA ALA A 336 16.39 -0.48 11.63
C ALA A 336 15.50 -0.53 12.87
N ARG A 337 14.42 0.26 12.87
CA ARG A 337 13.41 0.32 13.94
C ARG A 337 12.32 -0.76 13.81
N THR A 338 12.64 -1.91 13.22
CA THR A 338 11.63 -2.90 12.81
C THR A 338 11.56 -4.12 13.71
N GLY A 339 10.34 -4.66 13.87
CA GLY A 339 10.13 -6.00 14.39
C GLY A 339 10.68 -7.04 13.40
N PHE A 340 11.33 -8.08 13.92
CA PHE A 340 11.95 -9.13 13.11
C PHE A 340 10.90 -10.18 12.72
N THR A 341 10.71 -10.39 11.43
CA THR A 341 9.78 -11.39 10.89
C THR A 341 10.54 -12.40 10.06
N PHE A 342 10.40 -13.67 10.41
CA PHE A 342 11.11 -14.77 9.76
C PHE A 342 10.13 -15.69 9.04
N ALA A 343 10.35 -15.83 7.74
CA ALA A 343 9.62 -16.71 6.86
C ALA A 343 10.34 -18.08 6.82
N LEU A 344 9.94 -18.97 7.73
CA LEU A 344 10.50 -20.32 7.86
C LEU A 344 9.79 -21.32 6.92
N GLU A 345 8.48 -21.12 6.72
CA GLU A 345 7.53 -21.85 5.88
C GLU A 345 7.31 -23.30 6.29
N ALA A 346 8.36 -24.03 6.62
CA ALA A 346 8.29 -25.36 7.22
C ALA A 346 9.38 -25.53 8.28
N SER A 347 9.02 -26.13 9.42
CA SER A 347 9.96 -26.38 10.51
C SER A 347 10.88 -27.56 10.23
N SER A 348 10.41 -28.62 9.56
CA SER A 348 11.27 -29.76 9.23
C SER A 348 12.17 -29.46 8.03
N GLU A 349 13.40 -30.00 8.07
CA GLU A 349 14.32 -29.88 6.94
C GLU A 349 13.78 -30.59 5.71
N THR A 350 13.19 -31.79 5.89
CA THR A 350 12.60 -32.57 4.81
C THR A 350 11.59 -31.75 4.02
N LEU A 351 10.63 -31.09 4.68
CA LEU A 351 9.67 -30.22 4.00
C LEU A 351 10.36 -29.03 3.35
N ARG A 352 11.31 -28.36 4.02
CA ARG A 352 12.06 -27.25 3.41
C ARG A 352 12.77 -27.66 2.12
N ARG A 353 13.30 -28.89 2.03
CA ARG A 353 13.88 -29.42 0.77
C ARG A 353 12.85 -29.52 -0.33
N ARG A 354 11.65 -30.02 -0.01
CA ARG A 354 10.53 -30.14 -0.96
C ARG A 354 10.07 -28.77 -1.43
N LEU A 355 9.98 -27.78 -0.55
CA LEU A 355 9.62 -26.39 -0.88
C LEU A 355 10.70 -25.64 -1.68
N ASN A 356 11.90 -26.20 -1.80
CA ASN A 356 13.11 -25.52 -2.24
C ASN A 356 13.42 -24.25 -1.43
N LYS A 357 13.26 -24.35 -0.11
CA LYS A 357 13.52 -23.26 0.84
C LYS A 357 14.84 -23.51 1.55
N ASN A 358 15.95 -23.13 0.89
CA ASN A 358 17.28 -23.26 1.46
C ASN A 358 17.51 -22.17 2.53
N ILE A 359 17.47 -22.57 3.80
CA ILE A 359 17.76 -21.75 4.98
C ILE A 359 18.78 -22.50 5.82
N ASP A 360 19.91 -21.85 6.10
CA ASP A 360 20.88 -22.31 7.09
C ASP A 360 20.34 -22.03 8.50
N LEU A 361 19.64 -23.02 9.04
CA LEU A 361 18.95 -22.89 10.30
C LEU A 361 19.91 -22.98 11.49
N GLU A 362 20.98 -23.76 11.38
CA GLU A 362 21.99 -23.86 12.44
C GLU A 362 22.69 -22.51 12.64
N LYS A 363 23.11 -21.88 11.54
CA LYS A 363 23.67 -20.52 11.57
C LYS A 363 22.68 -19.51 12.13
N PHE A 364 21.40 -19.60 11.77
CA PHE A 364 20.43 -18.68 12.36
C PHE A 364 20.27 -18.88 13.88
N LEU A 365 20.18 -20.15 14.33
CA LEU A 365 20.04 -20.45 15.75
C LEU A 365 21.26 -20.00 16.55
N SER A 366 22.47 -20.09 15.98
CA SER A 366 23.68 -19.57 16.63
C SER A 366 23.63 -18.04 16.80
N GLN A 367 22.98 -17.31 15.89
CA GLN A 367 22.87 -15.85 15.92
C GLN A 367 21.80 -15.30 16.88
N LEU A 368 20.98 -16.14 17.53
CA LEU A 368 19.91 -15.69 18.43
C LEU A 368 20.42 -14.86 19.62
N HIS A 369 21.61 -15.19 20.11
CA HIS A 369 22.24 -14.46 21.21
C HIS A 369 22.59 -13.01 20.81
N VAL A 370 23.03 -12.79 19.56
CA VAL A 370 23.29 -11.46 18.99
C VAL A 370 21.99 -10.67 18.91
N LEU A 371 20.93 -11.28 18.36
CA LEU A 371 19.62 -10.64 18.26
C LEU A 371 19.10 -10.16 19.63
N LYS A 372 19.28 -10.98 20.67
CA LYS A 372 18.90 -10.57 22.03
C LYS A 372 19.76 -9.43 22.57
N LYS A 373 21.08 -9.46 22.37
CA LYS A 373 22.00 -8.36 22.78
C LYS A 373 21.59 -7.03 22.12
N CYS A 374 21.13 -7.10 20.88
CA CYS A 374 20.60 -5.98 20.11
C CYS A 374 19.20 -5.50 20.57
N GLY A 375 18.60 -6.09 21.61
CA GLY A 375 17.35 -5.63 22.21
C GLY A 375 16.08 -6.28 21.64
N TRP A 376 16.19 -7.19 20.68
CA TRP A 376 15.01 -7.90 20.16
C TRP A 376 14.57 -8.99 21.11
N ARG A 377 13.33 -8.84 21.60
CA ARG A 377 12.70 -9.80 22.52
C ARG A 377 11.53 -10.56 21.90
N ASN A 378 11.03 -10.13 20.75
CA ASN A 378 9.88 -10.74 20.08
C ASN A 378 10.20 -10.96 18.60
N ILE A 379 10.06 -12.20 18.12
CA ILE A 379 10.20 -12.57 16.71
C ILE A 379 8.85 -13.07 16.21
N LYS A 380 8.46 -12.65 15.00
CA LYS A 380 7.31 -13.22 14.29
C LYS A 380 7.78 -14.33 13.36
N LEU A 381 7.18 -15.51 13.46
CA LEU A 381 7.47 -16.67 12.60
C LEU A 381 6.29 -16.92 11.68
N TYR A 382 6.55 -17.14 10.39
CA TYR A 382 5.55 -17.64 9.44
C TYR A 382 5.80 -19.12 9.13
N LEU A 383 4.74 -19.91 9.21
CA LEU A 383 4.68 -21.30 8.78
C LEU A 383 3.51 -21.50 7.83
N MET A 384 3.70 -22.41 6.88
CA MET A 384 2.66 -22.95 6.02
C MET A 384 2.40 -24.40 6.41
N ILE A 385 1.13 -24.80 6.39
CA ILE A 385 0.69 -26.18 6.66
C ILE A 385 -0.22 -26.68 5.55
N GLY A 386 -0.45 -27.99 5.48
CA GLY A 386 -1.32 -28.57 4.46
C GLY A 386 -0.60 -28.91 3.16
N PHE A 387 0.70 -29.21 3.23
CA PHE A 387 1.40 -29.79 2.08
C PHE A 387 1.11 -31.30 1.97
N PRO A 388 1.00 -31.88 0.77
CA PRO A 388 0.63 -33.29 0.62
C PRO A 388 1.61 -34.29 1.25
N TRP A 389 2.87 -33.89 1.41
CA TRP A 389 3.92 -34.73 2.01
C TRP A 389 4.13 -34.49 3.51
N GLU A 390 3.34 -33.61 4.12
CA GLU A 390 3.47 -33.20 5.52
C GLU A 390 3.01 -34.32 6.46
N LYS A 391 3.89 -34.70 7.38
CA LYS A 391 3.62 -35.71 8.42
C LYS A 391 3.48 -35.05 9.78
N GLU A 392 2.85 -35.75 10.72
CA GLU A 392 2.74 -35.26 12.10
C GLU A 392 4.11 -34.98 12.74
N ASP A 393 5.14 -35.80 12.44
CA ASP A 393 6.51 -35.57 12.91
C ASP A 393 7.08 -34.24 12.44
N ASP A 394 6.73 -33.79 11.23
CA ASP A 394 7.12 -32.46 10.74
C ASP A 394 6.53 -31.36 11.63
N LEU A 395 5.26 -31.51 12.04
CA LEU A 395 4.60 -30.56 12.94
C LEU A 395 5.18 -30.60 14.35
N ARG A 396 5.62 -31.76 14.83
CA ARG A 396 6.26 -31.90 16.15
C ARG A 396 7.54 -31.08 16.25
N THR A 397 8.32 -30.99 15.17
CA THR A 397 9.56 -30.18 15.13
C THR A 397 9.33 -28.70 15.45
N ILE A 398 8.13 -28.15 15.22
CA ILE A 398 7.77 -26.76 15.55
C ILE A 398 8.07 -26.45 17.02
N LYS A 399 7.76 -27.39 17.92
CA LYS A 399 8.00 -27.23 19.36
C LYS A 399 9.48 -27.15 19.68
N ASP A 400 10.29 -27.96 19.02
CA ASP A 400 11.73 -28.02 19.27
C ASP A 400 12.37 -26.70 18.87
N PHE A 401 11.99 -26.12 17.72
CA PHE A 401 12.43 -24.78 17.34
C PHE A 401 12.03 -23.73 18.37
N ILE A 402 10.75 -23.70 18.75
CA ILE A 402 10.23 -22.72 19.71
C ILE A 402 10.98 -22.79 21.05
N LYS A 403 11.33 -23.99 21.52
CA LYS A 403 12.13 -24.16 22.74
C LYS A 403 13.51 -23.51 22.62
N VAL A 404 14.17 -23.60 21.47
CA VAL A 404 15.49 -22.97 21.25
C VAL A 404 15.39 -21.45 21.38
N PHE A 405 14.39 -20.79 20.77
CA PHE A 405 14.19 -19.34 20.91
C PHE A 405 13.95 -18.93 22.36
N LYS A 406 13.14 -19.71 23.08
CA LYS A 406 12.81 -19.46 24.48
C LYS A 406 13.99 -19.68 25.41
N GLY A 407 14.83 -20.67 25.14
CA GLY A 407 16.10 -20.88 25.85
C GLY A 407 17.00 -19.65 25.76
N HIS A 408 16.94 -18.92 24.64
CA HIS A 408 17.60 -17.64 24.47
C HIS A 408 16.82 -16.46 25.07
N GLY A 409 15.62 -16.64 25.62
CA GLY A 409 14.79 -15.58 26.19
C GLY A 409 14.10 -14.69 25.14
N ILE A 410 13.85 -15.23 23.95
CA ILE A 410 13.11 -14.57 22.86
C ILE A 410 11.69 -15.16 22.81
N ASN A 411 10.69 -14.29 22.76
CA ASN A 411 9.29 -14.66 22.58
C ASN A 411 8.94 -14.84 21.10
N ILE A 412 8.06 -15.80 20.82
CA ILE A 412 7.60 -16.09 19.47
C ILE A 412 6.13 -15.70 19.29
N ASN A 413 5.86 -14.99 18.21
CA ASN A 413 4.53 -14.83 17.63
C ASN A 413 4.44 -15.71 16.39
N LEU A 414 3.73 -16.84 16.48
CA LEU A 414 3.60 -17.78 15.38
C LEU A 414 2.39 -17.41 14.51
N ALA A 415 2.60 -17.27 13.21
CA ALA A 415 1.59 -17.05 12.20
C ALA A 415 1.55 -18.26 11.25
N ILE A 416 0.39 -18.92 11.15
CA ILE A 416 0.19 -20.14 10.37
C ILE A 416 -0.76 -19.84 9.21
N SER A 417 -0.43 -20.27 8.00
CA SER A 417 -1.33 -20.18 6.85
C SER A 417 -1.48 -21.53 6.16
N PRO A 418 -2.66 -21.90 5.67
CA PRO A 418 -2.78 -23.03 4.74
C PRO A 418 -1.95 -22.79 3.48
N PHE A 419 -1.39 -23.87 2.93
CA PHE A 419 -0.81 -23.84 1.59
C PHE A 419 -1.91 -23.61 0.56
N VAL A 420 -1.69 -22.63 -0.33
CA VAL A 420 -2.58 -22.33 -1.46
C VAL A 420 -1.75 -22.47 -2.75
N PRO A 421 -2.03 -23.48 -3.60
CA PRO A 421 -1.35 -23.63 -4.89
C PRO A 421 -1.65 -22.46 -5.82
N LYS A 422 -0.64 -21.99 -6.54
CA LYS A 422 -0.72 -20.80 -7.41
C LYS A 422 -0.31 -21.13 -8.85
N PRO A 423 -0.91 -20.45 -9.85
CA PRO A 423 -0.55 -20.65 -11.25
C PRO A 423 0.92 -20.28 -11.51
N HIS A 424 1.52 -20.89 -12.54
CA HIS A 424 2.91 -20.67 -12.96
C HIS A 424 3.95 -20.96 -11.87
N THR A 425 3.63 -21.89 -10.97
CA THR A 425 4.57 -22.40 -9.96
C THR A 425 4.72 -23.91 -10.12
N PRO A 426 5.85 -24.51 -9.73
CA PRO A 426 5.96 -25.97 -9.72
C PRO A 426 4.88 -26.66 -8.87
N PHE A 427 4.26 -25.97 -7.91
CA PHE A 427 3.18 -26.51 -7.08
C PHE A 427 1.77 -26.24 -7.60
N GLN A 428 1.61 -25.73 -8.83
CA GLN A 428 0.30 -25.47 -9.42
C GLN A 428 -0.58 -26.73 -9.53
N TRP A 429 0.06 -27.90 -9.62
CA TRP A 429 -0.57 -29.22 -9.75
C TRP A 429 -0.91 -29.90 -8.42
N LEU A 430 -0.39 -29.41 -7.28
CA LEU A 430 -0.69 -30.01 -5.98
C LEU A 430 -2.13 -29.72 -5.56
N ASP A 431 -2.70 -30.60 -4.75
CA ASP A 431 -3.93 -30.34 -4.01
C ASP A 431 -3.74 -29.23 -2.96
N MET A 432 -4.84 -28.56 -2.65
CA MET A 432 -4.99 -27.85 -1.39
C MET A 432 -5.65 -28.79 -0.39
N ASP A 433 -5.06 -28.90 0.81
CA ASP A 433 -5.53 -29.79 1.87
C ASP A 433 -6.96 -29.44 2.33
N GLU A 434 -7.66 -30.44 2.86
CA GLU A 434 -9.07 -30.33 3.24
C GLU A 434 -9.23 -29.52 4.54
N GLU A 435 -10.35 -28.79 4.66
CA GLU A 435 -10.63 -27.95 5.84
C GLU A 435 -10.53 -28.73 7.15
N LYS A 436 -11.03 -29.97 7.17
CA LYS A 436 -10.97 -30.85 8.33
C LYS A 436 -9.52 -31.15 8.73
N SER A 437 -8.70 -31.58 7.78
CA SER A 437 -7.28 -31.88 7.98
C SER A 437 -6.50 -30.65 8.48
N ILE A 438 -6.72 -29.50 7.86
CA ILE A 438 -6.08 -28.23 8.27
C ILE A 438 -6.47 -27.87 9.71
N ASN A 439 -7.75 -27.99 10.08
CA ASN A 439 -8.21 -27.74 11.45
C ASN A 439 -7.55 -28.70 12.46
N GLU A 440 -7.49 -29.99 12.15
CA GLU A 440 -6.83 -31.00 12.99
C GLU A 440 -5.35 -30.66 13.22
N LYS A 441 -4.64 -30.23 12.17
CA LYS A 441 -3.24 -29.79 12.26
C LYS A 441 -3.08 -28.52 13.10
N ILE A 442 -3.93 -27.51 12.92
CA ILE A 442 -3.91 -26.29 13.74
C ILE A 442 -4.15 -26.62 15.22
N ASP A 443 -5.13 -27.47 15.51
CA ASP A 443 -5.45 -27.87 16.88
C ASP A 443 -4.35 -28.73 17.51
N PHE A 444 -3.70 -29.58 16.72
CA PHE A 444 -2.49 -30.29 17.12
C PHE A 444 -1.38 -29.31 17.53
N ILE A 445 -1.08 -28.31 16.70
CA ILE A 445 -0.05 -27.29 16.99
C ILE A 445 -0.42 -26.47 18.25
N LYS A 446 -1.68 -26.06 18.40
CA LYS A 446 -2.15 -25.37 19.61
C LYS A 446 -1.93 -26.21 20.87
N LYS A 447 -2.29 -27.50 20.82
CA LYS A 447 -2.07 -28.44 21.94
C LYS A 447 -0.58 -28.62 22.24
N LEU A 448 0.23 -28.80 21.19
CA LEU A 448 1.67 -28.99 21.27
C LEU A 448 2.38 -27.82 21.97
N LEU A 449 1.93 -26.58 21.69
CA LEU A 449 2.53 -25.33 22.16
C LEU A 449 1.81 -24.69 23.36
N LYS A 450 0.74 -25.30 23.88
CA LYS A 450 -0.07 -24.72 24.98
C LYS A 450 0.76 -24.32 26.21
N LYS A 451 1.72 -25.17 26.60
CA LYS A 451 2.62 -24.91 27.75
C LYS A 451 3.78 -23.97 27.40
N GLU A 452 3.92 -23.61 26.13
CA GLU A 452 5.00 -22.75 25.67
C GLU A 452 4.59 -21.26 25.68
N GLY A 453 3.35 -20.88 25.95
CA GLY A 453 2.97 -19.45 26.01
C GLY A 453 3.23 -18.68 24.70
N VAL A 454 3.21 -19.39 23.56
CA VAL A 454 3.39 -18.80 22.23
C VAL A 454 2.06 -18.22 21.75
N LYS A 455 2.10 -17.00 21.22
CA LYS A 455 0.92 -16.41 20.58
C LYS A 455 0.77 -16.98 19.18
N ILE A 456 -0.28 -17.75 18.96
CA ILE A 456 -0.60 -18.36 17.67
C ILE A 456 -1.69 -17.52 16.99
N LYS A 457 -1.43 -17.11 15.76
CA LYS A 457 -2.44 -16.60 14.81
C LYS A 457 -2.46 -17.53 13.61
N TYR A 458 -3.64 -17.82 13.08
CA TYR A 458 -3.77 -18.59 11.85
C TYR A 458 -4.71 -17.87 10.89
N ARG A 459 -4.50 -18.08 9.59
CA ARG A 459 -5.37 -17.56 8.55
C ARG A 459 -6.71 -18.30 8.55
N ASP A 460 -7.79 -17.58 8.27
CA ASP A 460 -9.10 -18.19 8.07
C ASP A 460 -9.05 -19.18 6.90
N ILE A 461 -9.41 -20.44 7.18
CA ILE A 461 -9.32 -21.55 6.22
C ILE A 461 -10.28 -21.33 5.05
N LYS A 462 -11.48 -20.81 5.32
CA LYS A 462 -12.51 -20.55 4.30
C LYS A 462 -12.05 -19.49 3.31
N VAL A 463 -11.39 -18.45 3.82
CA VAL A 463 -10.74 -17.45 2.96
C VAL A 463 -9.72 -18.13 2.05
N SER A 464 -8.87 -19.01 2.59
CA SER A 464 -7.85 -19.70 1.79
C SER A 464 -8.41 -20.70 0.78
N GLN A 465 -9.53 -21.36 1.07
CA GLN A 465 -10.21 -22.20 0.08
C GLN A 465 -10.68 -21.36 -1.10
N ILE A 466 -11.29 -20.20 -0.85
CA ILE A 466 -11.71 -19.28 -1.91
C ILE A 466 -10.49 -18.74 -2.68
N GLU A 467 -9.41 -18.37 -1.99
CA GLU A 467 -8.15 -17.98 -2.66
C GLU A 467 -7.65 -19.09 -3.60
N GLY A 468 -7.66 -20.35 -3.15
CA GLY A 468 -7.23 -21.50 -3.94
C GLY A 468 -8.10 -21.77 -5.17
N ILE A 469 -9.42 -21.67 -5.02
CA ILE A 469 -10.38 -21.82 -6.11
C ILE A 469 -10.18 -20.70 -7.14
N ILE A 470 -10.11 -19.44 -6.70
CA ILE A 470 -9.97 -18.28 -7.60
C ILE A 470 -8.61 -18.32 -8.32
N SER A 471 -7.52 -18.59 -7.59
CA SER A 471 -6.16 -18.59 -8.16
C SER A 471 -6.00 -19.57 -9.32
N ARG A 472 -6.65 -20.75 -9.21
CA ARG A 472 -6.59 -21.83 -10.19
C ARG A 472 -7.91 -22.01 -10.95
N GLY A 473 -8.73 -20.97 -10.96
CA GLY A 473 -10.03 -20.96 -11.61
C GLY A 473 -9.92 -20.77 -13.13
N ASP A 474 -11.04 -20.98 -13.79
CA ASP A 474 -11.26 -20.71 -15.20
C ASP A 474 -12.44 -19.73 -15.39
N LYS A 475 -12.86 -19.52 -16.64
CA LYS A 475 -13.93 -18.60 -17.04
C LYS A 475 -15.27 -18.85 -16.31
N ARG A 476 -15.53 -20.05 -15.77
CA ARG A 476 -16.76 -20.34 -15.01
C ARG A 476 -16.92 -19.42 -13.79
N LEU A 477 -15.80 -18.97 -13.21
CA LEU A 477 -15.84 -18.09 -12.04
C LEU A 477 -16.30 -16.65 -12.35
N THR A 478 -16.35 -16.24 -13.62
CA THR A 478 -16.98 -14.96 -13.98
C THR A 478 -18.40 -14.86 -13.46
N ASN A 479 -19.20 -15.92 -13.65
CA ASN A 479 -20.59 -15.97 -13.21
C ASN A 479 -20.72 -15.96 -11.67
N LEU A 480 -19.72 -16.48 -10.95
CA LEU A 480 -19.65 -16.36 -9.49
C LEU A 480 -19.52 -14.89 -9.08
N PHE A 481 -18.63 -14.13 -9.72
CA PHE A 481 -18.45 -12.73 -9.36
C PHE A 481 -19.64 -11.84 -9.75
N GLU A 482 -20.34 -12.17 -10.83
CA GLU A 482 -21.64 -11.54 -11.13
C GLU A 482 -22.65 -11.78 -10.00
N TYR A 483 -22.82 -13.05 -9.58
CA TYR A 483 -23.68 -13.41 -8.47
C TYR A 483 -23.31 -12.69 -7.17
N LEU A 484 -22.02 -12.67 -6.80
CA LEU A 484 -21.54 -11.97 -5.60
C LEU A 484 -21.81 -10.46 -5.69
N SER A 485 -21.66 -9.88 -6.87
CA SER A 485 -21.98 -8.48 -7.12
C SER A 485 -23.48 -8.19 -6.98
N GLU A 486 -24.37 -9.08 -7.43
CA GLU A 486 -25.83 -8.99 -7.22
C GLU A 486 -26.20 -9.07 -5.72
N LYS A 487 -25.44 -9.86 -4.95
CA LYS A 487 -25.57 -9.96 -3.50
C LYS A 487 -24.87 -8.82 -2.73
N HIS A 488 -24.40 -7.78 -3.43
CA HIS A 488 -23.70 -6.63 -2.85
C HIS A 488 -22.47 -7.02 -2.00
N VAL A 489 -21.73 -8.05 -2.42
CA VAL A 489 -20.47 -8.43 -1.77
C VAL A 489 -19.36 -7.47 -2.21
N ARG A 490 -18.57 -7.02 -1.24
CA ARG A 490 -17.43 -6.11 -1.39
C ARG A 490 -16.64 -6.05 -0.08
N LEU A 491 -15.43 -5.51 -0.15
CA LEU A 491 -14.50 -5.29 0.98
C LEU A 491 -14.13 -6.59 1.71
N GLU A 492 -14.06 -7.70 0.99
CA GLU A 492 -13.86 -9.05 1.56
C GLU A 492 -12.48 -9.30 2.17
N ALA A 493 -11.51 -8.40 1.96
CA ALA A 493 -10.26 -8.42 2.71
C ALA A 493 -10.46 -8.08 4.20
N TRP A 494 -11.60 -7.47 4.55
CA TRP A 494 -12.01 -7.13 5.90
C TRP A 494 -12.95 -8.22 6.41
N SER A 495 -12.57 -8.85 7.53
CA SER A 495 -13.25 -10.05 8.07
C SER A 495 -14.75 -9.86 8.28
N GLU A 496 -15.19 -8.64 8.59
CA GLU A 496 -16.59 -8.29 8.80
C GLU A 496 -17.45 -8.29 7.53
N TYR A 497 -16.83 -8.34 6.34
CA TYR A 497 -17.52 -8.35 5.05
C TYR A 497 -17.30 -9.63 4.23
N PHE A 498 -16.37 -10.49 4.63
CA PHE A 498 -16.22 -11.81 4.02
C PHE A 498 -17.38 -12.72 4.44
N ASP A 499 -18.05 -13.33 3.46
CA ASP A 499 -19.19 -14.21 3.69
C ASP A 499 -19.10 -15.47 2.82
N PHE A 500 -18.55 -16.53 3.42
CA PHE A 500 -18.36 -17.81 2.76
C PHE A 500 -19.67 -18.47 2.30
N GLU A 501 -20.78 -18.24 3.00
CA GLU A 501 -22.05 -18.91 2.67
C GLU A 501 -22.60 -18.44 1.33
N LYS A 502 -22.31 -17.21 0.92
CA LYS A 502 -22.66 -16.74 -0.44
C LYS A 502 -21.92 -17.54 -1.52
N TYR A 503 -20.66 -17.88 -1.30
CA TYR A 503 -19.91 -18.73 -2.23
C TYR A 503 -20.54 -20.13 -2.28
N ARG A 504 -20.75 -20.76 -1.11
CA ARG A 504 -21.36 -22.09 -1.01
C ARG A 504 -22.69 -22.17 -1.77
N GLN A 505 -23.59 -21.21 -1.53
CA GLN A 505 -24.88 -21.14 -2.21
C GLN A 505 -24.77 -21.08 -3.73
N TRP A 506 -23.79 -20.34 -4.26
CA TRP A 506 -23.56 -20.28 -5.70
C TRP A 506 -23.06 -21.62 -6.24
N PHE A 507 -22.05 -22.21 -5.60
CA PHE A 507 -21.50 -23.51 -6.00
C PHE A 507 -22.56 -24.63 -5.96
N GLU A 508 -23.40 -24.66 -4.92
CA GLU A 508 -24.54 -25.58 -4.80
C GLU A 508 -25.56 -25.37 -5.93
N LYS A 509 -25.92 -24.11 -6.22
CA LYS A 509 -26.89 -23.77 -7.28
C LYS A 509 -26.39 -24.19 -8.67
N GLU A 510 -25.12 -23.97 -8.96
CA GLU A 510 -24.51 -24.31 -10.25
C GLU A 510 -24.07 -25.79 -10.32
N ASN A 511 -24.30 -26.58 -9.26
CA ASN A 511 -23.91 -27.98 -9.14
C ASN A 511 -22.40 -28.19 -9.41
N ILE A 512 -21.57 -27.29 -8.88
CA ILE A 512 -20.11 -27.33 -8.97
C ILE A 512 -19.54 -27.70 -7.60
N ASP A 513 -18.81 -28.81 -7.55
CA ASP A 513 -18.14 -29.25 -6.33
C ASP A 513 -16.88 -28.41 -6.06
N MET A 514 -16.89 -27.67 -4.95
CA MET A 514 -15.76 -26.85 -4.50
C MET A 514 -14.53 -27.70 -4.18
N GLU A 515 -14.70 -28.89 -3.62
CA GLU A 515 -13.58 -29.76 -3.23
C GLU A 515 -12.84 -30.25 -4.46
N MET A 516 -13.56 -30.58 -5.54
CA MET A 516 -12.97 -30.97 -6.83
C MET A 516 -12.11 -29.86 -7.45
N LEU A 517 -12.46 -28.59 -7.25
CA LEU A 517 -11.64 -27.46 -7.72
C LEU A 517 -10.34 -27.28 -6.93
N LEU A 518 -10.28 -27.83 -5.71
CA LEU A 518 -9.12 -27.78 -4.82
C LEU A 518 -8.20 -28.99 -4.95
N LYS A 519 -8.65 -30.10 -5.54
CA LYS A 519 -7.81 -31.29 -5.79
C LYS A 519 -6.64 -31.01 -6.75
N GLY A 520 -5.68 -31.92 -6.73
CA GLY A 520 -4.52 -31.89 -7.61
C GLY A 520 -4.91 -31.96 -9.09
N LYS A 521 -4.04 -31.44 -9.95
CA LYS A 521 -4.23 -31.42 -11.40
C LYS A 521 -3.16 -32.26 -12.06
N ASP A 522 -3.50 -32.93 -13.16
CA ASP A 522 -2.54 -33.67 -13.97
C ASP A 522 -1.61 -32.67 -14.70
N HIS A 523 -0.30 -32.94 -14.67
CA HIS A 523 0.68 -32.09 -15.35
C HIS A 523 0.74 -32.31 -16.87
N ASP A 524 0.13 -33.38 -17.37
CA ASP A 524 0.03 -33.67 -18.80
C ASP A 524 -1.20 -33.01 -19.45
N ILE A 525 -2.11 -32.43 -18.66
CA ILE A 525 -3.30 -31.73 -19.15
C ILE A 525 -3.04 -30.21 -19.16
N PRO A 526 -3.32 -29.52 -20.29
CA PRO A 526 -3.22 -28.06 -20.34
C PRO A 526 -4.08 -27.38 -19.27
N LEU A 527 -3.47 -26.45 -18.55
CA LEU A 527 -4.11 -25.67 -17.50
C LEU A 527 -4.76 -24.40 -18.07
N PRO A 528 -5.78 -23.83 -17.40
CA PRO A 528 -6.49 -22.65 -17.87
C PRO A 528 -5.57 -21.44 -18.16
N TRP A 529 -4.44 -21.31 -17.46
CA TRP A 529 -3.50 -20.20 -17.59
C TRP A 529 -2.29 -20.47 -18.49
N ASP A 530 -2.19 -21.64 -19.12
CA ASP A 530 -0.99 -22.04 -19.92
C ASP A 530 -0.77 -21.18 -21.17
N PHE A 531 -1.80 -20.46 -21.63
CA PHE A 531 -1.66 -19.53 -22.74
C PHE A 531 -0.87 -18.25 -22.36
N ILE A 532 -0.59 -18.03 -21.08
CA ILE A 532 0.28 -16.96 -20.61
C ILE A 532 1.72 -17.45 -20.64
N ASP A 533 2.49 -16.92 -21.60
CA ASP A 533 3.92 -17.20 -21.72
C ASP A 533 4.70 -16.34 -20.70
N THR A 534 5.11 -16.96 -19.60
CA THR A 534 5.94 -16.29 -18.57
C THR A 534 7.43 -16.20 -18.95
N GLY A 535 7.84 -16.91 -20.01
CA GLY A 535 9.22 -17.18 -20.39
C GLY A 535 9.87 -18.33 -19.62
N ILE A 536 9.13 -19.03 -18.75
CA ILE A 536 9.61 -20.21 -18.03
C ILE A 536 9.08 -21.47 -18.72
N ASP A 537 9.98 -22.39 -19.05
CA ASP A 537 9.60 -23.63 -19.72
C ASP A 537 8.73 -24.51 -18.82
N ASN A 538 7.63 -25.04 -19.36
CA ASN A 538 6.78 -25.95 -18.59
C ASN A 538 7.54 -27.22 -18.14
N SER A 539 8.48 -27.69 -18.96
CA SER A 539 9.37 -28.82 -18.61
C SER A 539 10.24 -28.52 -17.37
N PHE A 540 10.62 -27.26 -17.14
CA PHE A 540 11.32 -26.85 -15.92
C PHE A 540 10.40 -26.92 -14.70
N LEU A 541 9.14 -26.46 -14.82
CA LEU A 541 8.17 -26.54 -13.73
C LEU A 541 7.89 -27.99 -13.34
N ILE A 542 7.70 -28.89 -14.32
CA ILE A 542 7.52 -30.33 -14.10
C ILE A 542 8.76 -30.93 -13.42
N LYS A 543 9.96 -30.59 -13.90
CA LYS A 543 11.21 -31.05 -13.27
C LYS A 543 11.29 -30.63 -11.80
N GLU A 544 10.95 -29.39 -11.48
CA GLU A 544 10.94 -28.90 -10.10
C GLU A 544 9.86 -29.55 -9.24
N PHE A 545 8.69 -29.87 -9.81
CA PHE A 545 7.67 -30.67 -9.14
C PHE A 545 8.22 -32.06 -8.77
N MET A 546 8.85 -32.76 -9.72
CA MET A 546 9.46 -34.08 -9.50
C MET A 546 10.62 -34.02 -8.49
N HIS A 547 11.40 -32.94 -8.49
CA HIS A 547 12.41 -32.70 -7.46
C HIS A 547 11.79 -32.53 -6.06
N ALA A 548 10.65 -31.85 -5.97
CA ALA A 548 9.93 -31.70 -4.71
C ALA A 548 9.46 -33.04 -4.16
N GLU A 549 8.95 -33.94 -4.99
CA GLU A 549 8.54 -35.29 -4.57
C GLU A 549 9.68 -36.10 -3.97
N LYS A 550 10.89 -35.89 -4.49
CA LYS A 550 12.12 -36.56 -4.06
C LYS A 550 12.88 -35.81 -2.95
N GLY A 551 12.44 -34.60 -2.59
CA GLY A 551 13.18 -33.74 -1.64
C GLY A 551 14.55 -33.30 -2.16
N ILE A 552 14.72 -33.20 -3.49
CA ILE A 552 15.94 -32.75 -4.15
C ILE A 552 15.97 -31.22 -4.16
N TYR A 553 17.09 -30.64 -3.72
CA TYR A 553 17.30 -29.20 -3.78
C TYR A 553 17.67 -28.73 -5.17
N THR A 554 17.29 -27.49 -5.48
CA THR A 554 17.73 -26.80 -6.67
C THR A 554 18.33 -25.47 -6.26
N GLU A 555 19.58 -25.25 -6.67
CA GLU A 555 20.33 -24.05 -6.29
C GLU A 555 19.60 -22.77 -6.73
N ASN A 556 19.84 -21.71 -5.97
CA ASN A 556 19.26 -20.41 -6.28
C ASN A 556 19.97 -19.78 -7.49
N CYS A 557 19.29 -18.83 -8.14
CA CYS A 557 19.83 -18.14 -9.31
C CYS A 557 21.05 -17.27 -9.01
N TYR A 558 21.35 -16.96 -7.74
CA TYR A 558 22.50 -16.16 -7.34
C TYR A 558 23.82 -16.95 -7.46
N SER A 559 23.75 -18.27 -7.26
CA SER A 559 24.91 -19.16 -7.32
C SER A 559 25.04 -19.86 -8.66
N HIS A 560 23.93 -20.39 -9.20
CA HIS A 560 23.95 -21.17 -10.44
C HIS A 560 22.68 -20.98 -11.27
N CYS A 561 22.79 -21.08 -12.60
CA CYS A 561 21.63 -21.02 -13.48
C CYS A 561 20.94 -22.38 -13.55
N ALA A 562 19.72 -22.48 -13.03
CA ALA A 562 18.90 -23.70 -13.11
C ALA A 562 18.30 -23.96 -14.52
N SER A 563 18.60 -23.11 -15.51
CA SER A 563 18.16 -23.23 -16.91
C SER A 563 16.64 -23.33 -17.07
N CYS A 564 15.91 -22.35 -16.53
CA CYS A 564 14.44 -22.35 -16.55
C CYS A 564 13.80 -21.82 -17.85
N GLY A 565 14.57 -21.65 -18.93
CA GLY A 565 14.11 -21.07 -20.21
C GLY A 565 14.32 -19.56 -20.36
N LEU A 566 14.45 -18.81 -19.24
CA LEU A 566 14.67 -17.36 -19.30
C LEU A 566 16.09 -17.01 -19.76
N ALA A 567 16.19 -16.14 -20.78
CA ALA A 567 17.44 -15.54 -21.23
C ALA A 567 17.93 -14.42 -20.29
N CYS A 568 18.37 -14.80 -19.10
CA CYS A 568 18.88 -13.86 -18.09
C CYS A 568 20.30 -13.38 -18.44
N LYS A 569 20.57 -12.08 -18.29
CA LYS A 569 21.95 -11.60 -18.15
C LYS A 569 22.48 -12.10 -16.80
N LYS A 570 23.73 -12.59 -16.73
CA LYS A 570 24.38 -12.84 -15.45
C LYS A 570 24.55 -11.50 -14.73
N TYR A 571 23.70 -11.23 -13.74
CA TYR A 571 23.87 -10.07 -12.85
C TYR A 571 24.84 -10.38 -11.69
N PHE A 572 25.39 -11.60 -11.61
CA PHE A 572 25.99 -12.17 -10.40
C PHE A 572 27.53 -12.16 -10.34
N ASP A 573 28.21 -11.38 -11.17
CA ASP A 573 29.69 -11.25 -11.10
C ASP A 573 30.17 -10.15 -10.14
N LYS A 574 29.26 -9.50 -9.39
CA LYS A 574 29.67 -8.68 -8.25
C LYS A 574 29.61 -9.53 -7.01
N GLU A 575 30.78 -9.90 -6.46
CA GLU A 575 30.88 -10.26 -5.05
C GLU A 575 30.00 -9.28 -4.28
N LYS A 576 29.13 -9.77 -3.37
CA LYS A 576 28.53 -8.88 -2.36
C LYS A 576 29.68 -8.01 -1.91
N THR A 577 29.57 -6.69 -2.04
CA THR A 577 30.63 -5.81 -1.58
C THR A 577 30.65 -6.02 -0.08
N GLY A 578 31.46 -7.00 0.36
CA GLY A 578 31.63 -7.34 1.76
C GLY A 578 31.97 -6.02 2.37
N GLY A 579 31.07 -5.52 3.24
CA GLY A 579 31.09 -4.11 3.64
C GLY A 579 32.52 -3.80 4.01
N LYS A 580 33.24 -3.06 3.11
CA LYS A 580 34.69 -2.84 3.20
C LYS A 580 34.97 -2.66 4.65
N GLU A 581 35.73 -3.56 5.30
CA GLU A 581 35.94 -3.62 6.77
C GLU A 581 35.54 -2.28 7.34
N LEU A 582 34.24 -2.15 7.63
CA LEU A 582 33.76 -0.90 8.14
C LEU A 582 34.32 -1.07 9.53
N LEU A 583 35.50 -0.46 9.74
CA LEU A 583 35.99 -0.08 11.04
C LEU A 583 34.90 0.86 11.55
N ILE A 584 33.77 0.27 11.93
CA ILE A 584 32.83 0.80 12.86
C ILE A 584 33.67 0.76 14.12
N GLU A 585 34.51 1.77 14.30
CA GLU A 585 34.99 2.10 15.63
C GLU A 585 33.76 1.98 16.53
N PRO A 586 33.85 1.24 17.66
CA PRO A 586 32.73 1.07 18.56
C PRO A 586 32.18 2.46 18.78
N ILE A 587 30.96 2.68 18.28
CA ILE A 587 30.36 4.01 18.16
C ILE A 587 30.68 4.70 19.47
N HIS A 588 31.61 5.66 19.42
CA HIS A 588 31.74 6.58 20.52
C HIS A 588 30.33 7.13 20.62
N ILE A 589 29.64 6.75 21.71
CA ILE A 589 28.47 7.46 22.17
C ILE A 589 29.03 8.86 22.31
N MET A 590 28.89 9.66 21.24
CA MET A 590 29.28 11.04 21.29
C MET A 590 28.54 11.56 22.52
N PRO A 591 29.25 12.23 23.45
CA PRO A 591 28.57 12.81 24.59
C PRO A 591 27.37 13.55 24.01
N GLU A 592 26.18 13.31 24.57
CA GLU A 592 24.96 14.03 24.19
C GLU A 592 25.38 15.50 24.09
N VAL A 593 25.51 16.01 22.86
CA VAL A 593 25.66 17.43 22.67
C VAL A 593 24.40 17.95 23.33
N SER A 594 24.54 18.73 24.41
CA SER A 594 23.39 19.27 25.09
C SER A 594 22.75 20.28 24.14
N GLU A 595 21.99 19.79 23.17
CA GLU A 595 21.20 20.61 22.29
C GLU A 595 20.26 21.37 23.20
N THR A 596 20.46 22.67 23.25
CA THR A 596 19.52 23.56 23.89
C THR A 596 18.31 23.66 22.97
N PHE A 597 17.12 23.53 23.56
CA PHE A 597 15.87 23.60 22.83
C PHE A 597 15.12 24.87 23.23
N ILE A 598 14.53 25.54 22.24
CA ILE A 598 13.66 26.69 22.42
C ILE A 598 12.21 26.30 22.13
N ARG A 599 11.27 26.86 22.90
CA ARG A 599 9.83 26.67 22.62
C ARG A 599 9.37 27.62 21.54
N VAL A 600 8.78 27.05 20.49
CA VAL A 600 8.25 27.82 19.37
C VAL A 600 6.83 27.38 19.08
N SER A 601 5.93 28.35 19.02
CA SER A 601 4.53 28.15 18.69
C SER A 601 4.24 28.67 17.29
N PHE A 602 3.57 27.87 16.46
CA PHE A 602 3.16 28.24 15.11
C PHE A 602 1.64 28.40 15.05
N ARG A 603 1.17 29.51 14.50
CA ARG A 603 -0.25 29.65 14.15
C ARG A 603 -0.51 29.08 12.77
N TYR A 604 -1.48 28.20 12.67
CA TYR A 604 -1.88 27.59 11.42
C TYR A 604 -3.39 27.68 11.18
N GLY A 605 -3.81 27.37 9.95
CA GLY A 605 -5.21 27.25 9.58
C GLY A 605 -5.49 26.09 8.65
N LYS A 606 -6.77 25.75 8.55
CA LYS A 606 -7.36 24.66 7.76
C LYS A 606 -8.65 25.16 7.10
N PHE A 607 -8.71 25.07 5.77
CA PHE A 607 -9.82 25.57 4.95
C PHE A 607 -10.15 24.62 3.82
N GLY A 608 -11.33 24.80 3.22
CA GLY A 608 -11.73 24.03 2.05
C GLY A 608 -11.77 22.54 2.38
N ARG A 609 -11.08 21.72 1.58
CA ARG A 609 -11.05 20.28 1.80
C ARG A 609 -10.20 19.85 3.01
N ALA A 610 -9.20 20.65 3.43
CA ALA A 610 -8.36 20.33 4.59
C ALA A 610 -9.12 20.30 5.92
N LYS A 611 -10.32 20.87 6.00
CA LYS A 611 -11.19 20.81 7.20
C LYS A 611 -11.62 19.39 7.56
N TYR A 612 -11.53 18.45 6.62
CA TYR A 612 -11.87 17.04 6.82
C TYR A 612 -10.72 16.20 7.39
N ILE A 613 -9.50 16.75 7.46
CA ILE A 613 -8.34 16.07 8.05
C ILE A 613 -8.52 15.99 9.56
N GLY A 614 -8.29 14.81 10.16
CA GLY A 614 -8.41 14.60 11.61
C GLY A 614 -7.34 15.36 12.40
N HIS A 615 -7.53 15.47 13.72
CA HIS A 615 -6.57 16.15 14.61
C HIS A 615 -5.20 15.45 14.63
N LEU A 616 -5.18 14.12 14.77
CA LEU A 616 -3.95 13.32 14.76
C LEU A 616 -3.23 13.39 13.42
N ASP A 617 -3.95 13.31 12.30
CA ASP A 617 -3.36 13.44 10.96
C ASP A 617 -2.78 14.85 10.76
N THR A 618 -3.48 15.89 11.22
CA THR A 618 -2.99 17.29 11.19
C THR A 618 -1.67 17.43 11.93
N MET A 619 -1.57 16.83 13.12
CA MET A 619 -0.34 16.82 13.92
C MET A 619 0.81 16.18 13.13
N ASN A 620 0.60 14.96 12.61
CA ASN A 620 1.62 14.22 11.86
C ASN A 620 2.07 14.96 10.59
N ILE A 621 1.15 15.58 9.86
CA ILE A 621 1.43 16.38 8.67
C ILE A 621 2.32 17.59 9.02
N LEU A 622 1.99 18.33 10.08
CA LEU A 622 2.76 19.51 10.50
C LEU A 622 4.17 19.13 10.95
N LEU A 623 4.31 18.07 11.75
CA LEU A 623 5.62 17.59 12.20
C LEU A 623 6.51 17.16 11.05
N ARG A 624 5.93 16.43 10.08
CA ARG A 624 6.63 16.02 8.87
C ARG A 624 7.14 17.24 8.10
N ALA A 625 6.27 18.23 7.89
CA ALA A 625 6.64 19.45 7.18
C ALA A 625 7.73 20.24 7.92
N PHE A 626 7.69 20.31 9.25
CA PHE A 626 8.72 20.96 10.07
C PHE A 626 10.08 20.27 9.94
N LYS A 627 10.13 18.95 10.12
CA LYS A 627 11.37 18.18 10.02
C LYS A 627 11.98 18.24 8.62
N ALA A 628 11.14 18.10 7.58
CA ALA A 628 11.57 18.21 6.20
C ALA A 628 12.11 19.60 5.82
N CYS A 629 11.69 20.63 6.55
CA CYS A 629 12.22 21.97 6.40
C CYS A 629 13.51 22.21 7.18
N GLY A 630 13.98 21.23 7.98
CA GLY A 630 15.23 21.29 8.74
C GLY A 630 15.05 21.67 10.21
N ILE A 631 13.82 21.63 10.75
CA ILE A 631 13.59 21.89 12.17
C ILE A 631 13.88 20.61 12.97
N THR A 632 14.91 20.66 13.82
CA THR A 632 15.17 19.60 14.82
C THR A 632 14.16 19.73 15.95
N ILE A 633 13.43 18.67 16.27
CA ILE A 633 12.39 18.65 17.32
C ILE A 633 12.83 17.73 18.45
N LYS A 634 12.75 18.20 19.69
CA LYS A 634 13.05 17.38 20.88
C LYS A 634 12.13 16.16 20.95
N THR A 635 12.72 15.02 21.26
CA THR A 635 11.99 13.77 21.45
C THR A 635 12.24 13.15 22.83
N HIS A 636 11.27 12.40 23.36
CA HIS A 636 11.39 11.64 24.60
C HIS A 636 11.45 10.13 24.32
N GLY A 637 12.35 9.41 25.01
CA GLY A 637 12.49 7.95 24.95
C GLY A 637 13.70 7.47 24.14
N LYS A 638 14.46 6.50 24.69
CA LYS A 638 15.70 5.97 24.09
C LYS A 638 15.46 5.11 22.84
N PHE A 639 14.41 4.30 22.82
CA PHE A 639 14.14 3.33 21.76
C PHE A 639 12.93 3.70 20.88
N HIS A 640 12.05 4.58 21.37
CA HIS A 640 10.88 5.10 20.66
C HIS A 640 10.75 6.62 20.91
N PRO A 641 11.56 7.44 20.22
CA PRO A 641 11.56 8.88 20.44
C PRO A 641 10.22 9.49 20.01
N LEU A 642 9.42 9.93 20.97
CA LEU A 642 8.16 10.64 20.75
C LEU A 642 8.42 12.15 20.77
N PRO A 643 8.03 12.91 19.74
CA PRO A 643 8.26 14.35 19.71
C PRO A 643 7.49 15.06 20.81
N ASN A 644 8.14 16.02 21.49
CA ASN A 644 7.53 16.82 22.54
C ASN A 644 6.71 17.96 21.92
N ILE A 645 5.38 17.83 21.91
CA ILE A 645 4.46 18.71 21.17
C ILE A 645 3.26 19.06 22.03
N THR A 646 2.75 20.28 21.88
CA THR A 646 1.44 20.70 22.40
C THR A 646 0.62 21.33 21.29
N MET A 647 -0.67 21.01 21.19
CA MET A 647 -1.59 21.64 20.23
C MET A 647 -2.68 22.45 20.94
N SER A 648 -3.30 23.40 20.23
CA SER A 648 -4.58 23.97 20.63
C SER A 648 -5.67 22.90 20.69
N GLU A 649 -6.81 23.25 21.31
CA GLU A 649 -7.98 22.36 21.40
C GLU A 649 -8.36 21.77 20.04
N ALA A 650 -8.71 20.48 20.03
CA ALA A 650 -9.00 19.75 18.80
C ALA A 650 -10.18 20.39 18.05
N LEU A 651 -9.91 20.88 16.84
CA LEU A 651 -10.92 21.38 15.91
C LEU A 651 -11.78 20.21 15.42
N PRO A 652 -13.12 20.27 15.56
CA PRO A 652 -13.99 19.25 15.00
C PRO A 652 -13.85 19.12 13.47
N VAL A 653 -13.90 17.87 12.98
CA VAL A 653 -13.88 17.57 11.54
C VAL A 653 -15.06 18.29 10.86
N GLY A 654 -14.80 18.92 9.71
CA GLY A 654 -15.78 19.71 8.97
C GLY A 654 -15.80 21.20 9.32
N VAL A 655 -15.09 21.63 10.38
CA VAL A 655 -14.94 23.04 10.77
C VAL A 655 -13.65 23.62 10.21
N GLU A 656 -13.71 24.82 9.65
CA GLU A 656 -12.54 25.57 9.20
C GLU A 656 -11.95 26.39 10.35
N SER A 657 -10.66 26.71 10.29
CA SER A 657 -10.03 27.56 11.29
C SER A 657 -8.88 28.36 10.71
N ALA A 658 -8.76 29.62 11.12
CA ALA A 658 -7.58 30.46 10.91
C ALA A 658 -6.75 30.64 12.19
N TYR A 659 -7.17 30.02 13.29
CA TYR A 659 -6.71 30.33 14.64
C TYR A 659 -6.45 29.06 15.44
N GLU A 660 -5.63 28.17 14.88
CA GLU A 660 -5.06 27.01 15.57
C GLU A 660 -3.57 27.19 15.84
N PHE A 661 -3.06 26.46 16.83
CA PHE A 661 -1.66 26.54 17.23
C PHE A 661 -1.05 25.15 17.43
N ILE A 662 0.22 25.03 17.09
CA ILE A 662 1.08 23.90 17.45
C ILE A 662 2.37 24.45 18.07
N GLU A 663 2.78 23.87 19.18
CA GLU A 663 4.00 24.20 19.93
C GLU A 663 4.94 23.01 19.85
N ILE A 664 6.20 23.31 19.55
CA ILE A 664 7.29 22.35 19.52
C ILE A 664 8.48 22.88 20.34
N GLU A 665 9.29 21.97 20.85
CA GLU A 665 10.63 22.28 21.36
C GLU A 665 11.64 22.09 20.23
N ALA A 666 12.04 23.18 19.59
CA ALA A 666 12.94 23.21 18.44
C ALA A 666 14.40 23.37 18.88
N GLY A 667 15.35 22.71 18.23
CA GLY A 667 16.78 22.89 18.51
C GLY A 667 17.20 24.34 18.27
N ILE A 668 18.06 24.90 19.12
CA ILE A 668 18.43 26.33 19.12
C ILE A 668 19.01 26.82 17.78
N ASN A 669 19.63 25.91 17.01
CA ASN A 669 20.19 26.20 15.69
C ASN A 669 19.14 26.25 14.57
N SER A 670 17.86 25.98 14.86
CA SER A 670 16.78 26.06 13.89
C SER A 670 16.47 27.53 13.57
N ILE A 671 16.88 28.01 12.40
CA ILE A 671 16.57 29.36 11.94
C ILE A 671 15.12 29.39 11.46
N ILE A 672 14.22 29.90 12.32
CA ILE A 672 12.80 30.03 11.99
C ILE A 672 12.54 31.47 11.56
N ASP A 673 12.28 31.65 10.27
CA ASP A 673 12.02 32.94 9.64
C ASP A 673 10.86 32.87 8.62
N ARG A 674 10.61 33.98 7.93
CA ARG A 674 9.57 34.04 6.88
C ARG A 674 9.89 33.14 5.68
N ALA A 675 11.16 32.91 5.36
CA ALA A 675 11.55 32.03 4.25
C ALA A 675 11.25 30.56 4.58
N LEU A 676 11.53 30.14 5.82
CA LEU A 676 11.18 28.82 6.33
C LEU A 676 9.66 28.61 6.32
N ILE A 677 8.86 29.60 6.76
CA ILE A 677 7.40 29.51 6.67
C ILE A 677 6.92 29.31 5.23
N LYS A 678 7.53 29.99 4.25
CA LYS A 678 7.22 29.76 2.83
C LYS A 678 7.58 28.33 2.41
N LYS A 679 8.70 27.79 2.87
CA LYS A 679 9.12 26.41 2.59
C LYS A 679 8.16 25.39 3.20
N ILE A 680 7.80 25.55 4.48
CA ILE A 680 6.83 24.70 5.19
C ILE A 680 5.49 24.69 4.44
N ASN A 681 4.99 25.87 4.07
CA ASN A 681 3.70 25.99 3.35
C ASN A 681 3.67 25.26 2.00
N LYS A 682 4.82 25.07 1.33
CA LYS A 682 4.89 24.28 0.08
C LYS A 682 4.74 22.77 0.33
N MET A 683 4.98 22.31 1.55
CA MET A 683 4.88 20.89 1.94
C MET A 683 3.53 20.54 2.56
N LEU A 684 2.69 21.54 2.83
CA LEU A 684 1.39 21.32 3.45
C LEU A 684 0.31 20.93 2.42
N PRO A 685 -0.69 20.13 2.84
CA PRO A 685 -1.87 19.83 2.04
C PRO A 685 -2.58 21.10 1.53
N GLY A 686 -3.22 20.99 0.38
CA GLY A 686 -4.08 22.06 -0.15
C GLY A 686 -5.14 22.47 0.87
N GLY A 687 -5.19 23.76 1.23
CA GLY A 687 -6.10 24.30 2.25
C GLY A 687 -5.51 24.39 3.67
N MET A 688 -4.25 23.96 3.89
CA MET A 688 -3.52 24.22 5.12
C MET A 688 -2.50 25.36 4.94
N LYS A 689 -2.24 26.13 6.01
CA LYS A 689 -1.25 27.20 5.99
C LYS A 689 -0.70 27.52 7.38
N ILE A 690 0.62 27.61 7.52
CA ILE A 690 1.29 28.33 8.61
C ILE A 690 1.28 29.82 8.29
N TYR A 691 0.79 30.62 9.23
CA TYR A 691 0.74 32.07 9.08
C TYR A 691 1.92 32.78 9.72
N GLU A 692 2.25 32.40 10.95
CA GLU A 692 3.25 33.07 11.78
C GLU A 692 3.76 32.13 12.88
N TYR A 693 4.84 32.55 13.52
CA TYR A 693 5.49 31.84 14.61
C TYR A 693 5.76 32.80 15.78
N TYR A 694 5.91 32.25 16.97
CA TYR A 694 6.21 32.98 18.20
C TYR A 694 7.22 32.19 19.02
N ASN A 695 8.25 32.87 19.54
CA ASN A 695 9.24 32.28 20.45
C ASN A 695 8.72 32.23 21.89
N THR A 696 7.53 31.68 22.08
CA THR A 696 6.87 31.54 23.38
C THR A 696 5.87 30.39 23.35
N THR A 697 5.26 30.07 24.50
CA THR A 697 4.25 29.00 24.61
C THR A 697 2.87 29.46 24.17
N ILE A 698 2.04 28.52 23.69
CA ILE A 698 0.62 28.74 23.35
C ILE A 698 -0.14 29.43 24.48
N LYS A 699 0.19 29.14 25.75
CA LYS A 699 -0.44 29.75 26.92
C LYS A 699 -0.27 31.28 26.96
N ASN A 700 0.84 31.80 26.44
CA ASN A 700 1.15 33.23 26.45
C ASN A 700 0.57 33.97 25.22
N ILE A 701 0.11 33.23 24.21
CA ILE A 701 -0.39 33.78 22.93
C ILE A 701 -1.93 33.78 22.89
N LYS A 702 -2.56 32.80 23.54
CA LYS A 702 -4.01 32.55 23.42
C LYS A 702 -4.81 33.80 23.76
N SER A 703 -5.58 34.25 22.77
CA SER A 703 -6.65 35.24 22.94
C SER A 703 -8.01 34.59 22.67
N GLU A 704 -9.10 35.23 23.08
CA GLU A 704 -10.45 34.72 22.84
C GLU A 704 -10.70 34.46 21.34
N PHE A 705 -11.40 33.35 21.05
CA PHE A 705 -11.86 33.00 19.71
C PHE A 705 -13.39 32.98 19.66
N ALA A 706 -13.91 32.99 18.44
CA ALA A 706 -15.31 32.76 18.16
C ALA A 706 -15.45 32.06 16.81
N TYR A 707 -16.61 31.47 16.55
CA TYR A 707 -16.94 30.84 15.28
C TYR A 707 -17.77 31.81 14.45
N LEU A 708 -17.31 32.07 13.22
CA LEU A 708 -18.11 32.69 12.18
C LEU A 708 -18.95 31.60 11.52
N LEU A 709 -20.27 31.78 11.52
CA LEU A 709 -21.24 30.92 10.85
C LEU A 709 -21.67 31.63 9.56
N ILE A 710 -21.59 30.90 8.45
CA ILE A 710 -22.06 31.35 7.14
C ILE A 710 -23.30 30.53 6.80
N CYS A 711 -24.44 31.21 6.74
CA CYS A 711 -25.76 30.60 6.58
C CYS A 711 -26.45 31.10 5.31
N ASP A 712 -27.23 30.24 4.66
CA ASP A 712 -28.01 30.61 3.48
C ASP A 712 -29.39 31.20 3.87
N GLU A 713 -29.85 30.90 5.08
CA GLU A 713 -31.13 31.34 5.63
C GLU A 713 -30.94 31.88 7.05
N ASP A 714 -31.91 32.67 7.53
CA ASP A 714 -31.88 33.21 8.88
C ASP A 714 -31.90 32.06 9.89
N PHE A 715 -30.85 32.00 10.71
CA PHE A 715 -30.68 30.99 11.73
C PHE A 715 -30.94 31.62 13.10
N ILE A 716 -32.10 31.29 13.68
CA ILE A 716 -32.52 31.81 14.98
C ILE A 716 -32.10 30.82 16.06
N ASN A 717 -31.13 31.22 16.86
CA ASN A 717 -30.68 30.51 18.05
C ASN A 717 -30.19 31.53 19.07
N GLU A 718 -30.56 31.39 20.34
CA GLU A 718 -30.26 32.38 21.39
C GLU A 718 -28.76 32.61 21.60
N GLU A 719 -27.91 31.60 21.34
CA GLU A 719 -26.45 31.71 21.46
C GLU A 719 -25.81 32.38 20.23
N VAL A 720 -26.52 32.44 19.10
CA VAL A 720 -26.00 32.93 17.82
C VAL A 720 -26.37 34.38 17.58
N LYS A 721 -25.36 35.21 17.32
CA LYS A 721 -25.55 36.64 17.07
C LYS A 721 -25.29 36.96 15.60
N ARG A 722 -26.25 37.61 14.95
CA ARG A 722 -26.11 38.10 13.57
C ARG A 722 -25.05 39.20 13.50
N LEU A 723 -24.23 39.17 12.46
CA LEU A 723 -23.24 40.20 12.13
C LEU A 723 -23.79 41.09 11.01
N PHE A 724 -23.95 40.53 9.80
CA PHE A 724 -24.43 41.24 8.62
C PHE A 724 -25.00 40.26 7.59
N LYS A 725 -25.65 40.78 6.55
CA LYS A 725 -26.14 40.00 5.39
C LYS A 725 -25.58 40.61 4.12
N ARG A 726 -25.04 39.79 3.22
CA ARG A 726 -24.50 40.22 1.92
C ARG A 726 -24.80 39.18 0.85
N ASN A 727 -25.34 39.60 -0.29
CA ASN A 727 -25.68 38.73 -1.42
C ASN A 727 -26.49 37.49 -1.01
N ASN A 728 -27.53 37.69 -0.19
CA ASN A 728 -28.36 36.62 0.40
C ASN A 728 -27.65 35.64 1.34
N ILE A 729 -26.37 35.83 1.64
CA ILE A 729 -25.63 35.07 2.64
C ILE A 729 -25.67 35.81 3.97
N ILE A 730 -25.98 35.09 5.05
CA ILE A 730 -26.07 35.61 6.40
C ILE A 730 -24.82 35.20 7.17
N PHE A 731 -24.18 36.19 7.78
CA PHE A 731 -23.00 36.01 8.61
C PHE A 731 -23.40 36.18 10.06
N CYS A 732 -23.18 35.14 10.86
CA CYS A 732 -23.41 35.15 12.30
C CYS A 732 -22.12 34.79 13.03
N TYR A 733 -22.06 35.05 14.33
CA TYR A 733 -21.00 34.51 15.17
C TYR A 733 -21.53 33.90 16.45
N LEU A 734 -20.75 32.97 16.97
CA LEU A 734 -21.05 32.17 18.15
C LEU A 734 -19.79 31.99 18.99
N LYS A 735 -19.91 32.21 20.30
CA LYS A 735 -18.90 31.83 21.29
C LYS A 735 -19.39 30.57 22.00
N THR A 736 -18.79 29.42 21.72
CA THR A 736 -19.14 28.15 22.36
C THR A 736 -17.96 27.20 22.37
N ASN A 737 -17.95 26.26 23.31
CA ASN A 737 -17.03 25.11 23.28
C ASN A 737 -17.70 23.86 22.66
N ARG A 738 -19.00 23.93 22.35
CA ARG A 738 -19.81 22.82 21.83
C ARG A 738 -20.18 23.00 20.36
N ILE A 739 -19.23 23.43 19.52
CA ILE A 739 -19.51 23.75 18.11
C ILE A 739 -20.03 22.54 17.30
N LYS A 740 -19.75 21.31 17.76
CA LYS A 740 -20.27 20.08 17.16
C LYS A 740 -21.80 20.05 17.14
N ASP A 741 -22.46 20.63 18.13
CA ASP A 741 -23.92 20.66 18.22
C ASP A 741 -24.57 21.48 17.10
N PHE A 742 -23.78 22.35 16.46
CA PHE A 742 -24.20 23.18 15.33
C PHE A 742 -23.89 22.55 13.97
N LEU A 743 -23.06 21.50 13.93
CA LEU A 743 -22.79 20.72 12.72
C LEU A 743 -23.98 19.86 12.27
N LYS A 744 -25.09 19.80 13.02
CA LYS A 744 -26.30 19.11 12.56
C LYS A 744 -27.24 19.98 11.74
N TYR A 745 -27.03 21.30 11.70
CA TYR A 745 -27.93 22.22 10.98
C TYR A 745 -27.48 22.41 9.54
N ASP A 746 -28.34 22.06 8.59
CA ASP A 746 -28.09 22.17 7.14
C ASP A 746 -28.10 23.62 6.62
N THR A 747 -28.71 24.53 7.37
CA THR A 747 -28.72 25.97 7.10
C THR A 747 -27.34 26.59 7.24
N ILE A 748 -26.48 26.02 8.11
CA ILE A 748 -25.11 26.46 8.31
C ILE A 748 -24.24 25.80 7.24
N LYS A 749 -23.78 26.56 6.24
CA LYS A 749 -22.92 26.04 5.17
C LYS A 749 -21.46 25.97 5.55
N ARG A 750 -20.98 26.93 6.33
CA ARG A 750 -19.58 26.97 6.81
C ARG A 750 -19.50 27.46 8.24
N ILE A 751 -18.52 26.90 8.95
CA ILE A 751 -18.14 27.30 10.30
C ILE A 751 -16.64 27.58 10.27
N ILE A 752 -16.24 28.78 10.68
CA ILE A 752 -14.84 29.21 10.65
C ILE A 752 -14.44 29.73 12.03
N LYS A 753 -13.49 29.07 12.68
CA LYS A 753 -12.90 29.56 13.93
C LYS A 753 -11.91 30.68 13.65
N LEU A 754 -12.16 31.84 14.26
CA LEU A 754 -11.38 33.06 14.11
C LEU A 754 -11.03 33.64 15.47
N GLN A 755 -9.96 34.44 15.51
CA GLN A 755 -9.68 35.31 16.64
C GLN A 755 -10.82 36.30 16.85
N LEU A 756 -11.31 36.47 18.08
CA LEU A 756 -12.49 37.30 18.36
C LEU A 756 -12.33 38.75 17.89
N ARG A 757 -11.15 39.34 18.08
CA ARG A 757 -10.87 40.71 17.61
C ARG A 757 -11.11 40.88 16.11
N ARG A 758 -10.85 39.85 15.30
CA ARG A 758 -11.12 39.88 13.86
C ARG A 758 -12.62 39.85 13.55
N ILE A 759 -13.41 39.11 14.33
CA ILE A 759 -14.88 39.14 14.20
C ILE A 759 -15.43 40.51 14.62
N ASN A 760 -14.87 41.10 15.68
CA ASN A 760 -15.27 42.45 16.09
C ASN A 760 -14.92 43.51 15.03
N ALA A 761 -13.77 43.38 14.35
CA ALA A 761 -13.41 44.27 13.24
C ALA A 761 -14.33 44.13 12.01
N LEU A 762 -14.91 42.94 11.78
CA LEU A 762 -15.94 42.75 10.75
C LEU A 762 -17.27 43.45 11.08
N ARG A 763 -17.49 43.88 12.33
CA ARG A 763 -18.65 44.68 12.71
C ARG A 763 -18.49 46.16 12.41
N THR A 764 -17.26 46.65 12.30
CA THR A 764 -16.96 48.09 12.16
C THR A 764 -16.81 48.54 10.71
N HIS A 765 -16.73 47.61 9.76
CA HIS A 765 -16.73 47.89 8.33
C HIS A 765 -17.93 47.18 7.69
N ASN A 766 -18.99 47.93 7.41
CA ASN A 766 -20.20 47.46 6.70
C ASN A 766 -19.86 47.01 5.27
#